data_AF-A0C252-F1
#
_entry.id   AF-A0C252-F1
#
_cell.length_a   1.000
_cell.length_b   1.000
_cell.length_c   1.000
_cell.angle_alpha   90.00
_cell.angle_beta   90.00
_cell.angle_gamma   90.00
#
_symmetry.space_group_name_H-M   'P 1'
#
loop_
_entity.id
_entity.type
_entity.pdbx_description
1 polymer ?
#
loop_
_entity_poly.entity_id
_entity_poly.type
_entity_poly.pdbx_seq_one_letter_code
_entity_poly.pdbx_strand_id
1 'polypeptide(L)'
;MQKLTLIINGTVASYRKQGCVDIPDTCETMTEKQYHAIGMELLVSTRSCENAPEATSSAEDCNTYLSGCTSDSVKCKTKVCEDFAFATDALCKSALSTCTTNGTNCVTRGTCFQAQSQAGCVTSVTNQQCEWMPVVGTNPAYCTIKTCNTAPVTLTSEAACAGYFTNCTTKNGGGCVTKSTCAAVTIDAACTTALNGTVCAWDSAQSKCRDKDCQDFSGTTHAACQTQRAGCTAGANGKCARVQNCEQTTIRSACIEGTNGPCLWINDYVNTDGSKGACFRYTSCKSLNWNSDTSCKWISNQCTTNGSNCVGITLCSETNTDGGCVTGYDGACIQSIQRLCKPYTSCADAFYTTHSDCQIASKKCTTNGTTGCIALSACSSYTTQAGCYFNDKGVLLTSGAITSTGICTWDTTASSCRDQSCADLTGTTHATCSSQLSTCTSDGTTCLIKGACSSYTTQTACTTAVGSDGICYWELASATNNNTAKCRLMTCADIQNGTSTNVCSVALSSCVSNGTACISKANCSTYTTKTACNSGGLDGICVFTQSTATGAAAGTGTCALMTACTIANNDQLACQAAKDRCSWTAASGTGTTAVASKCATHTCATNQATNGACTRFLNWDKKTQQICTLVSGTCTATDPSTLSLNDCFLVSGYTYTWNASTSKCGVCTAVVVQPNKYRQQYKQYKQ
;
A
#
# COMPACT_ATOMS: atom_id res chain seq x y z
N MET A 1 -78.10 -3.45 -22.85
CA MET A 1 -77.62 -2.15 -23.35
C MET A 1 -76.21 -2.34 -23.87
N GLN A 2 -75.93 -1.76 -25.05
CA GLN A 2 -74.64 -1.62 -25.75
C GLN A 2 -73.47 -1.30 -24.79
N LYS A 3 -72.20 -1.70 -24.99
CA LYS A 3 -71.35 -1.50 -26.18
C LYS A 3 -70.03 -2.30 -26.05
N LEU A 4 -69.69 -3.04 -27.10
CA LEU A 4 -68.41 -3.17 -27.81
C LEU A 4 -67.12 -2.53 -27.20
N THR A 5 -66.01 -3.30 -27.12
CA THR A 5 -64.76 -3.13 -27.93
C THR A 5 -63.41 -3.41 -27.20
N LEU A 6 -62.63 -4.30 -27.86
CA LEU A 6 -61.15 -4.50 -28.00
C LEU A 6 -60.18 -4.33 -26.81
N ILE A 7 -59.49 -5.40 -26.35
CA ILE A 7 -58.17 -6.00 -26.76
C ILE A 7 -56.95 -5.03 -26.73
N ILE A 8 -55.89 -5.41 -25.98
CA ILE A 8 -54.45 -5.59 -26.37
C ILE A 8 -53.43 -5.15 -25.26
N ASN A 9 -52.49 -6.07 -24.94
CA ASN A 9 -51.13 -5.95 -24.33
C ASN A 9 -50.88 -5.91 -22.79
N GLY A 10 -50.65 -7.09 -22.21
CA GLY A 10 -49.36 -7.49 -21.56
C GLY A 10 -48.91 -6.91 -20.20
N THR A 11 -49.00 -7.75 -19.14
CA THR A 11 -48.24 -7.82 -17.85
C THR A 11 -48.28 -6.68 -16.82
N VAL A 12 -48.42 -6.99 -15.50
CA VAL A 12 -47.91 -6.16 -14.38
C VAL A 12 -47.52 -6.99 -13.12
N ALA A 13 -46.55 -6.49 -12.36
CA ALA A 13 -45.69 -7.15 -11.36
C ALA A 13 -46.15 -7.13 -9.86
N SER A 14 -45.43 -7.93 -9.06
CA SER A 14 -45.62 -8.33 -7.64
C SER A 14 -45.51 -7.22 -6.56
N TYR A 15 -46.18 -7.43 -5.41
CA TYR A 15 -45.79 -6.80 -4.14
C TYR A 15 -45.68 -7.85 -3.01
N ARG A 16 -44.43 -8.17 -2.67
CA ARG A 16 -43.88 -9.14 -1.69
C ARG A 16 -43.63 -10.55 -2.27
N LYS A 17 -42.39 -11.01 -2.07
CA LYS A 17 -41.80 -12.34 -2.38
C LYS A 17 -41.03 -12.42 -3.71
N GLN A 18 -39.98 -13.24 -3.64
CA GLN A 18 -39.00 -13.57 -4.66
C GLN A 18 -39.66 -14.12 -5.93
N GLY A 19 -39.23 -13.62 -7.10
CA GLY A 19 -39.16 -14.34 -8.39
C GLY A 19 -40.46 -14.67 -9.15
N CYS A 20 -40.44 -14.48 -10.47
CA CYS A 20 -41.55 -14.79 -11.39
C CYS A 20 -41.75 -16.31 -11.56
N VAL A 21 -43.01 -16.76 -11.61
CA VAL A 21 -43.39 -18.13 -11.99
C VAL A 21 -44.66 -18.06 -12.86
N ASP A 22 -44.67 -18.79 -13.98
CA ASP A 22 -45.77 -18.90 -14.94
C ASP A 22 -46.98 -19.68 -14.37
N ILE A 23 -48.19 -19.34 -14.77
CA ILE A 23 -49.37 -20.23 -14.69
C ILE A 23 -49.48 -20.93 -16.05
N PRO A 24 -49.39 -22.27 -16.12
CA PRO A 24 -49.60 -23.03 -17.35
C PRO A 24 -51.07 -23.05 -17.78
N ASP A 25 -51.29 -23.09 -19.10
CA ASP A 25 -52.59 -22.99 -19.77
C ASP A 25 -53.47 -24.27 -19.71
N THR A 26 -53.10 -25.32 -18.97
CA THR A 26 -53.82 -26.61 -19.01
C THR A 26 -53.95 -27.32 -17.65
N CYS A 27 -55.10 -27.98 -17.47
CA CYS A 27 -55.53 -28.72 -16.26
C CYS A 27 -54.64 -29.90 -15.84
N GLU A 28 -53.56 -30.22 -16.55
CA GLU A 28 -52.83 -31.50 -16.39
C GLU A 28 -51.71 -31.46 -15.34
N THR A 29 -51.51 -30.33 -14.65
CA THR A 29 -50.52 -30.21 -13.56
C THR A 29 -51.13 -30.04 -12.17
N MET A 30 -52.44 -30.31 -12.03
CA MET A 30 -53.09 -30.33 -10.71
C MET A 30 -52.82 -31.64 -9.96
N THR A 31 -52.40 -31.53 -8.70
CA THR A 31 -52.20 -32.69 -7.82
C THR A 31 -53.53 -33.27 -7.30
N GLU A 32 -53.53 -34.58 -7.01
CA GLU A 32 -54.69 -35.42 -6.64
C GLU A 32 -55.56 -34.87 -5.48
N LYS A 33 -55.02 -33.96 -4.66
CA LYS A 33 -55.75 -33.31 -3.55
C LYS A 33 -56.67 -32.15 -3.94
N GLN A 34 -56.76 -31.78 -5.22
CA GLN A 34 -57.66 -30.71 -5.70
C GLN A 34 -58.82 -31.22 -6.58
N TYR A 35 -58.88 -32.53 -6.85
CA TYR A 35 -59.89 -33.13 -7.72
C TYR A 35 -61.20 -33.52 -6.98
N HIS A 36 -61.16 -33.69 -5.66
CA HIS A 36 -62.32 -34.18 -4.88
C HIS A 36 -63.37 -33.11 -4.49
N ALA A 37 -63.30 -31.89 -5.03
CA ALA A 37 -64.19 -30.79 -4.63
C ALA A 37 -65.30 -30.43 -5.65
N ILE A 38 -65.39 -31.08 -6.82
CA ILE A 38 -66.39 -30.71 -7.84
C ILE A 38 -66.81 -31.94 -8.66
N GLY A 39 -67.52 -32.85 -8.00
CA GLY A 39 -68.00 -34.09 -8.61
C GLY A 39 -68.91 -33.84 -9.82
N MET A 40 -68.52 -34.39 -10.97
CA MET A 40 -69.41 -34.74 -12.07
C MET A 40 -68.85 -35.97 -12.79
N GLU A 41 -69.55 -37.09 -12.67
CA GLU A 41 -69.44 -38.21 -13.60
C GLU A 41 -70.10 -37.81 -14.93
N LEU A 42 -69.38 -37.97 -16.04
CA LEU A 42 -69.98 -38.12 -17.36
C LEU A 42 -69.02 -38.90 -18.26
N LEU A 43 -69.55 -39.98 -18.84
CA LEU A 43 -68.94 -40.72 -19.94
C LEU A 43 -68.63 -39.76 -21.10
N VAL A 44 -67.35 -39.45 -21.30
CA VAL A 44 -66.87 -38.76 -22.50
C VAL A 44 -65.97 -39.73 -23.25
N SER A 45 -66.43 -40.24 -24.38
CA SER A 45 -65.52 -40.80 -25.38
C SER A 45 -64.65 -39.65 -25.89
N THR A 46 -63.36 -39.68 -25.61
CA THR A 46 -62.38 -38.72 -26.12
C THR A 46 -62.38 -38.74 -27.65
N ARG A 47 -62.52 -37.58 -28.31
CA ARG A 47 -62.35 -37.48 -29.76
C ARG A 47 -60.96 -38.00 -30.14
N SER A 48 -60.86 -38.88 -31.12
CA SER A 48 -59.61 -39.36 -31.73
C SER A 48 -59.72 -39.20 -33.23
N CYS A 49 -58.61 -39.11 -33.96
CA CYS A 49 -58.68 -38.92 -35.42
C CYS A 49 -59.47 -40.06 -36.08
N GLU A 50 -59.37 -41.27 -35.53
CA GLU A 50 -59.98 -42.48 -36.04
C GLU A 50 -61.50 -42.56 -35.82
N ASN A 51 -62.06 -41.72 -34.93
CA ASN A 51 -63.51 -41.66 -34.64
C ASN A 51 -64.22 -40.46 -35.27
N ALA A 52 -63.58 -39.78 -36.23
CA ALA A 52 -64.21 -38.74 -37.05
C ALA A 52 -65.37 -39.32 -37.90
N PRO A 53 -66.50 -38.61 -38.05
CA PRO A 53 -67.63 -39.06 -38.89
C PRO A 53 -67.22 -39.37 -40.33
N GLU A 54 -67.85 -40.34 -40.99
CA GLU A 54 -67.54 -40.73 -42.39
C GLU A 54 -67.69 -39.59 -43.41
N ALA A 55 -68.41 -38.52 -43.07
CA ALA A 55 -68.57 -37.32 -43.89
C ALA A 55 -67.34 -36.37 -43.87
N THR A 56 -66.30 -36.66 -43.07
CA THR A 56 -65.09 -35.84 -42.90
C THR A 56 -64.01 -36.35 -43.87
N SER A 57 -63.98 -35.86 -45.12
CA SER A 57 -63.15 -36.45 -46.19
C SER A 57 -61.92 -35.63 -46.61
N SER A 58 -61.83 -34.34 -46.26
CA SER A 58 -60.66 -33.50 -46.57
C SER A 58 -59.69 -33.32 -45.39
N ALA A 59 -58.44 -32.97 -45.69
CA ALA A 59 -57.42 -32.71 -44.66
C ALA A 59 -57.79 -31.53 -43.75
N GLU A 60 -58.53 -30.54 -44.26
CA GLU A 60 -59.00 -29.38 -43.51
C GLU A 60 -60.15 -29.75 -42.56
N ASP A 61 -61.08 -30.61 -43.01
CA ASP A 61 -62.18 -31.09 -42.18
C ASP A 61 -61.66 -31.97 -41.02
N CYS A 62 -60.70 -32.85 -41.28
CA CYS A 62 -60.06 -33.67 -40.25
C CYS A 62 -59.33 -32.81 -39.21
N ASN A 63 -58.58 -31.79 -39.65
CA ASN A 63 -57.85 -30.89 -38.75
C ASN A 63 -58.80 -29.98 -37.95
N THR A 64 -60.01 -29.73 -38.46
CA THR A 64 -61.08 -29.00 -37.76
C THR A 64 -61.79 -29.88 -36.73
N TYR A 65 -61.97 -31.18 -37.01
CA TYR A 65 -62.59 -32.15 -36.09
C TYR A 65 -61.76 -32.35 -34.81
N LEU A 66 -60.44 -32.51 -34.97
CA LEU A 66 -59.45 -32.57 -33.90
C LEU A 66 -58.10 -32.08 -34.43
N SER A 67 -57.52 -31.08 -33.77
CA SER A 67 -56.21 -30.52 -34.18
C SER A 67 -55.13 -31.60 -34.13
N GLY A 68 -54.33 -31.71 -35.19
CA GLY A 68 -53.35 -32.79 -35.32
C GLY A 68 -53.81 -33.99 -36.15
N CYS A 69 -55.04 -33.98 -36.69
CA CYS A 69 -55.50 -34.98 -37.66
C CYS A 69 -55.33 -34.51 -39.12
N THR A 70 -55.23 -35.47 -40.05
CA THR A 70 -55.21 -35.27 -41.50
C THR A 70 -56.00 -36.40 -42.19
N SER A 71 -56.31 -36.29 -43.48
CA SER A 71 -57.03 -37.31 -44.25
C SER A 71 -56.05 -38.28 -44.92
N ASP A 72 -56.31 -39.59 -44.89
CA ASP A 72 -55.58 -40.61 -45.68
C ASP A 72 -56.23 -40.94 -47.03
N SER A 73 -57.24 -40.17 -47.45
CA SER A 73 -58.15 -40.37 -48.59
C SER A 73 -59.40 -41.19 -48.29
N VAL A 74 -59.48 -41.91 -47.15
CA VAL A 74 -60.67 -42.68 -46.76
C VAL A 74 -61.19 -42.32 -45.36
N LYS A 75 -60.31 -41.91 -44.44
CA LYS A 75 -60.67 -41.52 -43.06
C LYS A 75 -59.66 -40.54 -42.47
N CYS A 76 -60.04 -39.86 -41.39
CA CYS A 76 -59.09 -39.06 -40.61
C CYS A 76 -58.09 -39.98 -39.88
N LYS A 77 -56.82 -39.59 -39.90
CA LYS A 77 -55.70 -40.20 -39.17
C LYS A 77 -54.95 -39.14 -38.39
N THR A 78 -54.18 -39.54 -37.38
CA THR A 78 -53.21 -38.65 -36.74
C THR A 78 -52.10 -38.27 -37.72
N LYS A 79 -51.71 -36.99 -37.73
CA LYS A 79 -50.56 -36.52 -38.50
C LYS A 79 -49.30 -37.24 -38.02
N VAL A 80 -48.49 -37.72 -38.98
CA VAL A 80 -47.14 -38.22 -38.76
C VAL A 80 -46.12 -37.23 -39.33
N CYS A 81 -44.82 -37.45 -39.08
CA CYS A 81 -43.79 -36.54 -39.56
C CYS A 81 -43.86 -36.31 -41.07
N GLU A 82 -44.09 -37.37 -41.83
CA GLU A 82 -44.07 -37.36 -43.30
C GLU A 82 -45.23 -36.55 -43.91
N ASP A 83 -46.24 -36.17 -43.12
CA ASP A 83 -47.36 -35.32 -43.55
C ASP A 83 -47.00 -33.82 -43.56
N PHE A 84 -45.80 -33.42 -43.07
CA PHE A 84 -45.35 -32.02 -43.02
C PHE A 84 -44.22 -31.74 -44.03
N ALA A 85 -44.47 -30.86 -44.98
CA ALA A 85 -43.48 -30.44 -45.99
C ALA A 85 -42.59 -29.28 -45.50
N PHE A 86 -41.87 -29.47 -44.39
CA PHE A 86 -40.91 -28.47 -43.88
C PHE A 86 -39.44 -28.89 -44.09
N ALA A 87 -38.63 -27.92 -44.51
CA ALA A 87 -37.20 -28.10 -44.79
C ALA A 87 -36.27 -27.79 -43.60
N THR A 88 -36.80 -27.47 -42.42
CA THR A 88 -35.99 -27.11 -41.24
C THR A 88 -36.39 -27.93 -40.01
N ASP A 89 -35.40 -28.29 -39.18
CA ASP A 89 -35.65 -29.03 -37.92
C ASP A 89 -36.58 -28.28 -36.97
N ALA A 90 -36.42 -26.96 -36.84
CA ALA A 90 -37.25 -26.15 -35.96
C ALA A 90 -38.74 -26.22 -36.32
N LEU A 91 -39.07 -26.14 -37.62
CA LEU A 91 -40.45 -26.26 -38.08
C LEU A 91 -40.97 -27.68 -37.89
N CYS A 92 -40.19 -28.70 -38.25
CA CYS A 92 -40.58 -30.11 -38.03
C CYS A 92 -40.80 -30.43 -36.55
N LYS A 93 -39.91 -29.97 -35.66
CA LYS A 93 -40.00 -30.15 -34.21
C LYS A 93 -41.21 -29.42 -33.61
N SER A 94 -41.55 -28.25 -34.15
CA SER A 94 -42.74 -27.50 -33.73
C SER A 94 -44.05 -28.19 -34.15
N ALA A 95 -44.03 -28.88 -35.30
CA ALA A 95 -45.16 -29.64 -35.79
C ALA A 95 -45.39 -30.90 -34.94
N LEU A 96 -44.32 -31.65 -34.67
CA LEU A 96 -44.29 -32.82 -33.80
C LEU A 96 -42.89 -32.95 -33.20
N SER A 97 -42.78 -33.04 -31.88
CA SER A 97 -41.49 -33.04 -31.17
C SER A 97 -40.58 -34.21 -31.54
N THR A 98 -41.16 -35.31 -32.02
CA THR A 98 -40.46 -36.52 -32.49
C THR A 98 -39.97 -36.42 -33.93
N CYS A 99 -40.18 -35.29 -34.63
CA CYS A 99 -39.80 -35.13 -36.03
C CYS A 99 -38.53 -34.28 -36.21
N THR A 100 -37.86 -34.50 -37.32
CA THR A 100 -36.78 -33.67 -37.89
C THR A 100 -36.98 -33.55 -39.39
N THR A 101 -36.13 -32.84 -40.13
CA THR A 101 -36.26 -32.68 -41.59
C THR A 101 -35.26 -33.56 -42.34
N ASN A 102 -35.63 -34.05 -43.52
CA ASN A 102 -34.69 -34.62 -44.49
C ASN A 102 -34.17 -33.59 -45.51
N GLY A 103 -34.44 -32.30 -45.28
CA GLY A 103 -34.09 -31.19 -46.19
C GLY A 103 -35.20 -30.81 -47.16
N THR A 104 -36.29 -31.57 -47.23
CA THR A 104 -37.46 -31.24 -48.06
C THR A 104 -38.77 -31.45 -47.30
N ASN A 105 -38.89 -32.59 -46.60
CA ASN A 105 -40.04 -32.93 -45.77
C ASN A 105 -39.59 -33.29 -44.35
N CYS A 106 -40.54 -33.30 -43.42
CA CYS A 106 -40.32 -33.83 -42.09
C CYS A 106 -40.31 -35.37 -42.11
N VAL A 107 -39.46 -35.95 -41.28
CA VAL A 107 -39.26 -37.39 -41.08
C VAL A 107 -39.11 -37.68 -39.59
N THR A 108 -39.31 -38.93 -39.19
CA THR A 108 -39.10 -39.34 -37.80
C THR A 108 -37.66 -39.09 -37.33
N ARG A 109 -37.48 -38.45 -36.17
CA ARG A 109 -36.18 -38.18 -35.56
C ARG A 109 -35.55 -39.47 -35.03
N GLY A 110 -34.41 -39.84 -35.60
CA GLY A 110 -33.60 -40.97 -35.16
C GLY A 110 -32.39 -40.58 -34.31
N THR A 111 -31.36 -41.40 -34.35
CA THR A 111 -30.01 -41.07 -33.88
C THR A 111 -29.35 -40.03 -34.79
N CYS A 112 -28.28 -39.36 -34.33
CA CYS A 112 -27.55 -38.41 -35.18
C CYS A 112 -27.11 -39.04 -36.51
N PHE A 113 -26.65 -40.29 -36.50
CA PHE A 113 -26.20 -41.01 -37.70
C PHE A 113 -27.31 -41.28 -38.73
N GLN A 114 -28.58 -41.14 -38.35
CA GLN A 114 -29.74 -41.33 -39.23
C GLN A 114 -30.25 -40.02 -39.84
N ALA A 115 -29.68 -38.87 -39.47
CA ALA A 115 -30.07 -37.59 -40.05
C ALA A 115 -29.67 -37.52 -41.53
N GLN A 116 -30.65 -37.25 -42.40
CA GLN A 116 -30.50 -37.32 -43.85
C GLN A 116 -30.01 -36.01 -44.47
N SER A 117 -29.98 -34.92 -43.70
CA SER A 117 -29.56 -33.60 -44.18
C SER A 117 -28.91 -32.77 -43.08
N GLN A 118 -28.16 -31.74 -43.48
CA GLN A 118 -27.58 -30.75 -42.56
C GLN A 118 -28.66 -30.07 -41.72
N ALA A 119 -29.79 -29.73 -42.33
CA ALA A 119 -30.89 -29.06 -41.65
C ALA A 119 -31.58 -29.93 -40.59
N GLY A 120 -31.50 -31.27 -40.71
CA GLY A 120 -32.01 -32.22 -39.71
C GLY A 120 -30.97 -32.68 -38.68
N CYS A 121 -29.70 -32.35 -38.87
CA CYS A 121 -28.61 -32.74 -37.97
C CYS A 121 -28.50 -31.81 -36.76
N VAL A 122 -29.50 -31.85 -35.88
CA VAL A 122 -29.60 -30.93 -34.73
C VAL A 122 -29.52 -31.67 -33.40
N THR A 123 -30.48 -32.57 -33.13
CA THR A 123 -30.49 -33.43 -31.93
C THR A 123 -31.02 -34.82 -32.24
N SER A 124 -30.53 -35.83 -31.52
CA SER A 124 -31.06 -37.19 -31.59
C SER A 124 -32.39 -37.33 -30.85
N VAL A 125 -33.04 -38.49 -31.01
CA VAL A 125 -34.20 -38.93 -30.21
C VAL A 125 -33.93 -38.98 -28.70
N THR A 126 -32.67 -39.13 -28.30
CA THR A 126 -32.21 -39.11 -26.90
C THR A 126 -31.73 -37.74 -26.43
N ASN A 127 -32.02 -36.66 -27.19
CA ASN A 127 -31.57 -35.29 -26.93
C ASN A 127 -30.04 -35.09 -26.94
N GLN A 128 -29.27 -35.99 -27.57
CA GLN A 128 -27.85 -35.75 -27.79
C GLN A 128 -27.69 -34.69 -28.89
N GLN A 129 -26.82 -33.72 -28.68
CA GLN A 129 -26.48 -32.72 -29.69
C GLN A 129 -25.77 -33.41 -30.86
N CYS A 130 -26.18 -33.09 -32.08
CA CYS A 130 -25.56 -33.60 -33.29
C CYS A 130 -24.67 -32.54 -33.96
N GLU A 131 -23.71 -32.99 -34.75
CA GLU A 131 -22.85 -32.13 -35.58
C GLU A 131 -22.83 -32.66 -37.01
N TRP A 132 -23.00 -31.74 -37.97
CA TRP A 132 -22.92 -32.06 -39.39
C TRP A 132 -21.48 -31.95 -39.86
N MET A 133 -20.91 -33.06 -40.30
CA MET A 133 -19.57 -33.11 -40.87
C MET A 133 -19.67 -32.87 -42.38
N PRO A 134 -19.07 -31.79 -42.92
CA PRO A 134 -19.09 -31.52 -44.35
C PRO A 134 -18.25 -32.54 -45.12
N VAL A 135 -18.37 -32.54 -46.45
CA VAL A 135 -17.52 -33.34 -47.34
C VAL A 135 -16.05 -32.94 -47.14
N VAL A 136 -15.19 -33.91 -46.85
CA VAL A 136 -13.74 -33.71 -46.76
C VAL A 136 -13.04 -34.74 -47.65
N GLY A 137 -12.46 -34.27 -48.76
CA GLY A 137 -11.85 -35.14 -49.76
C GLY A 137 -12.91 -36.06 -50.41
N THR A 138 -12.73 -37.37 -50.29
CA THR A 138 -13.66 -38.39 -50.82
C THR A 138 -14.72 -38.83 -49.80
N ASN A 139 -14.68 -38.34 -48.55
CA ASN A 139 -15.65 -38.71 -47.53
C ASN A 139 -16.95 -37.91 -47.71
N PRO A 140 -18.11 -38.57 -47.87
CA PRO A 140 -19.39 -37.89 -47.99
C PRO A 140 -19.75 -37.15 -46.70
N ALA A 141 -20.59 -36.13 -46.80
CA ALA A 141 -21.11 -35.45 -45.60
C ALA A 141 -21.99 -36.40 -44.79
N TYR A 142 -21.88 -36.31 -43.46
CA TYR A 142 -22.64 -37.15 -42.54
C TYR A 142 -22.91 -36.42 -41.24
N CYS A 143 -23.90 -36.90 -40.49
CA CYS A 143 -24.23 -36.38 -39.17
C CYS A 143 -23.69 -37.32 -38.09
N THR A 144 -23.12 -36.76 -37.02
CA THR A 144 -22.57 -37.51 -35.89
C THR A 144 -22.94 -36.87 -34.56
N ILE A 145 -22.62 -37.53 -33.46
CA ILE A 145 -22.79 -36.95 -32.11
C ILE A 145 -21.74 -35.86 -31.94
N LYS A 146 -22.18 -34.68 -31.49
CA LYS A 146 -21.31 -33.55 -31.18
C LYS A 146 -20.44 -33.87 -29.97
N THR A 147 -19.13 -33.79 -30.16
CA THR A 147 -18.11 -33.99 -29.11
C THR A 147 -16.98 -32.99 -29.31
N CYS A 148 -16.05 -32.85 -28.36
CA CYS A 148 -14.88 -31.98 -28.58
C CYS A 148 -14.12 -32.30 -29.87
N ASN A 149 -14.07 -33.57 -30.27
CA ASN A 149 -13.31 -34.01 -31.44
C ASN A 149 -14.00 -33.72 -32.77
N THR A 150 -15.28 -33.38 -32.78
CA THR A 150 -16.03 -33.01 -34.00
C THR A 150 -15.94 -31.51 -34.29
N ALA A 151 -15.22 -30.75 -33.46
CA ALA A 151 -15.05 -29.32 -33.62
C ALA A 151 -14.23 -28.97 -34.89
N PRO A 152 -14.60 -27.88 -35.61
CA PRO A 152 -13.81 -27.39 -36.74
C PRO A 152 -12.37 -27.03 -36.35
N VAL A 153 -11.42 -27.31 -37.24
CA VAL A 153 -9.99 -26.97 -37.03
C VAL A 153 -9.72 -25.47 -36.92
N THR A 154 -10.68 -24.63 -37.36
CA THR A 154 -10.62 -23.17 -37.24
C THR A 154 -10.74 -22.68 -35.80
N LEU A 155 -11.18 -23.53 -34.87
CA LEU A 155 -11.22 -23.19 -33.44
C LEU A 155 -9.83 -23.39 -32.82
N THR A 156 -9.13 -22.28 -32.57
CA THR A 156 -7.73 -22.28 -32.10
C THR A 156 -7.56 -21.73 -30.69
N SER A 157 -8.66 -21.51 -29.96
CA SER A 157 -8.64 -20.96 -28.60
C SER A 157 -9.52 -21.76 -27.64
N GLU A 158 -9.15 -21.72 -26.36
CA GLU A 158 -9.92 -22.29 -25.26
C GLU A 158 -11.37 -21.81 -25.26
N ALA A 159 -11.60 -20.50 -25.37
CA ALA A 159 -12.93 -19.92 -25.33
C ALA A 159 -13.81 -20.40 -26.51
N ALA A 160 -13.22 -20.52 -27.70
CA ALA A 160 -13.92 -21.03 -28.87
C ALA A 160 -14.30 -22.52 -28.69
N CYS A 161 -13.39 -23.32 -28.13
CA CYS A 161 -13.66 -24.73 -27.85
C CYS A 161 -14.69 -24.95 -26.74
N ALA A 162 -14.59 -24.18 -25.65
CA ALA A 162 -15.56 -24.21 -24.56
C ALA A 162 -16.96 -23.74 -25.00
N GLY A 163 -17.03 -22.79 -25.94
CA GLY A 163 -18.28 -22.36 -26.57
C GLY A 163 -18.85 -23.38 -27.55
N TYR A 164 -18.01 -24.20 -28.18
CA TYR A 164 -18.45 -25.26 -29.10
C TYR A 164 -19.07 -26.44 -28.38
N PHE A 165 -18.42 -26.95 -27.32
CA PHE A 165 -18.95 -28.03 -26.49
C PHE A 165 -18.33 -28.00 -25.08
N THR A 166 -19.09 -28.41 -24.07
CA THR A 166 -18.65 -28.34 -22.67
C THR A 166 -17.43 -29.23 -22.41
N ASN A 167 -16.55 -28.79 -21.51
CA ASN A 167 -15.31 -29.49 -21.14
C ASN A 167 -14.31 -29.69 -22.29
N CYS A 168 -14.38 -28.86 -23.34
CA CYS A 168 -13.40 -28.87 -24.42
C CYS A 168 -12.32 -27.80 -24.25
N THR A 169 -11.15 -28.08 -24.77
CA THR A 169 -10.00 -27.19 -24.90
C THR A 169 -9.43 -27.28 -26.31
N THR A 170 -8.60 -26.32 -26.70
CA THR A 170 -7.94 -26.34 -28.03
C THR A 170 -6.79 -27.35 -28.06
N LYS A 171 -6.43 -27.84 -29.24
CA LYS A 171 -5.29 -28.75 -29.45
C LYS A 171 -4.31 -28.20 -30.48
N ASN A 172 -3.10 -28.76 -30.51
CA ASN A 172 -2.08 -28.34 -31.45
C ASN A 172 -2.56 -28.53 -32.90
N GLY A 173 -2.38 -27.51 -33.75
CA GLY A 173 -2.87 -27.50 -35.13
C GLY A 173 -4.35 -27.14 -35.30
N GLY A 174 -5.05 -26.76 -34.22
CA GLY A 174 -6.44 -26.32 -34.27
C GLY A 174 -7.47 -27.43 -34.04
N GLY A 175 -8.71 -27.02 -33.81
CA GLY A 175 -9.80 -27.87 -33.35
C GLY A 175 -9.76 -28.08 -31.84
N CYS A 176 -10.70 -28.89 -31.35
CA CYS A 176 -10.89 -29.10 -29.93
C CYS A 176 -10.62 -30.54 -29.51
N VAL A 177 -10.34 -30.71 -28.22
CA VAL A 177 -10.16 -31.98 -27.52
C VAL A 177 -10.76 -31.86 -26.12
N THR A 178 -11.13 -32.96 -25.49
CA THR A 178 -11.62 -32.96 -24.13
C THR A 178 -10.51 -32.55 -23.15
N LYS A 179 -10.86 -31.71 -22.16
CA LYS A 179 -9.97 -31.36 -21.06
C LYS A 179 -9.51 -32.61 -20.31
N SER A 180 -8.27 -32.57 -19.82
CA SER A 180 -7.67 -33.62 -18.99
C SER A 180 -6.96 -32.97 -17.78
N THR A 181 -5.86 -33.55 -17.30
CA THR A 181 -5.02 -32.97 -16.23
C THR A 181 -4.10 -31.88 -16.79
N CYS A 182 -3.68 -30.90 -15.98
CA CYS A 182 -2.73 -29.87 -16.43
C CYS A 182 -1.46 -30.49 -17.03
N ALA A 183 -0.91 -31.54 -16.40
CA ALA A 183 0.31 -32.23 -16.87
C ALA A 183 0.20 -32.88 -18.28
N ALA A 184 -1.02 -33.14 -18.76
CA ALA A 184 -1.25 -33.77 -20.07
C ALA A 184 -1.40 -32.72 -21.19
N VAL A 185 -1.49 -31.43 -20.84
CA VAL A 185 -1.60 -30.33 -21.80
C VAL A 185 -0.22 -29.97 -22.34
N THR A 186 -0.09 -29.98 -23.66
CA THR A 186 1.19 -29.77 -24.38
C THR A 186 1.29 -28.43 -25.10
N ILE A 187 0.26 -27.58 -25.02
CA ILE A 187 0.26 -26.24 -25.62
C ILE A 187 -0.21 -25.19 -24.61
N ASP A 188 0.39 -24.00 -24.68
CA ASP A 188 0.09 -22.87 -23.78
C ASP A 188 -1.38 -22.44 -23.86
N ALA A 189 -1.94 -22.35 -25.08
CA ALA A 189 -3.32 -21.94 -25.30
C ALA A 189 -4.38 -22.84 -24.62
N ALA A 190 -4.02 -24.08 -24.27
CA ALA A 190 -4.88 -25.01 -23.54
C ALA A 190 -4.55 -25.11 -22.04
N CYS A 191 -3.47 -24.47 -21.58
CA CYS A 191 -2.98 -24.55 -20.21
C CYS A 191 -3.70 -23.58 -19.27
N THR A 192 -5.01 -23.76 -19.13
CA THR A 192 -5.87 -22.86 -18.35
C THR A 192 -6.44 -23.55 -17.12
N THR A 193 -7.20 -24.62 -17.33
CA THR A 193 -7.90 -25.37 -16.30
C THR A 193 -8.00 -26.84 -16.68
N ALA A 194 -7.77 -27.72 -15.71
CA ALA A 194 -8.00 -29.15 -15.86
C ALA A 194 -9.50 -29.48 -15.84
N LEU A 195 -9.85 -30.71 -16.23
CA LEU A 195 -11.23 -31.20 -16.25
C LEU A 195 -11.92 -31.12 -14.86
N ASN A 196 -11.15 -31.26 -13.78
CA ASN A 196 -11.65 -31.18 -12.40
C ASN A 196 -11.71 -29.74 -11.84
N GLY A 197 -11.43 -28.72 -12.66
CA GLY A 197 -11.41 -27.31 -12.25
C GLY A 197 -10.08 -26.82 -11.65
N THR A 198 -9.06 -27.67 -11.54
CA THR A 198 -7.71 -27.23 -11.10
C THR A 198 -7.15 -26.20 -12.07
N VAL A 199 -6.72 -25.05 -11.56
CA VAL A 199 -6.13 -23.99 -12.38
C VAL A 199 -4.70 -24.37 -12.75
N CYS A 200 -4.37 -24.24 -14.03
CA CYS A 200 -3.05 -24.57 -14.57
C CYS A 200 -2.19 -23.32 -14.76
N ALA A 201 -0.88 -23.52 -14.83
CA ALA A 201 0.10 -22.52 -15.25
C ALA A 201 1.05 -23.14 -16.27
N TRP A 202 1.32 -22.37 -17.34
CA TRP A 202 2.29 -22.75 -18.35
C TRP A 202 3.71 -22.45 -17.86
N ASP A 203 4.55 -23.47 -17.83
CA ASP A 203 5.98 -23.33 -17.59
C ASP A 203 6.69 -23.17 -18.94
N SER A 204 7.04 -21.93 -19.28
CA SER A 204 7.71 -21.62 -20.56
C SER A 204 9.12 -22.18 -20.65
N ALA A 205 9.81 -22.39 -19.51
CA ALA A 205 11.15 -22.95 -19.50
C ALA A 205 11.14 -24.46 -19.82
N GLN A 206 10.11 -25.17 -19.34
CA GLN A 206 9.95 -26.61 -19.59
C GLN A 206 9.04 -26.91 -20.80
N SER A 207 8.39 -25.89 -21.37
CA SER A 207 7.35 -26.03 -22.39
C SER A 207 6.28 -27.06 -21.99
N LYS A 208 5.85 -27.00 -20.72
CA LYS A 208 4.90 -27.93 -20.12
C LYS A 208 3.88 -27.19 -19.26
N CYS A 209 2.67 -27.70 -19.25
CA CYS A 209 1.63 -27.23 -18.35
C CYS A 209 1.71 -27.96 -17.01
N ARG A 210 1.55 -27.24 -15.91
CA ARG A 210 1.51 -27.79 -14.54
C ARG A 210 0.37 -27.18 -13.74
N ASP A 211 0.04 -27.81 -12.62
CA ASP A 211 -0.88 -27.19 -11.65
C ASP A 211 -0.28 -25.88 -11.15
N LYS A 212 -1.11 -24.84 -10.98
CA LYS A 212 -0.66 -23.62 -10.32
C LYS A 212 -0.19 -23.91 -8.90
N ASP A 213 0.90 -23.26 -8.51
CA ASP A 213 1.43 -23.25 -7.15
C ASP A 213 1.37 -21.85 -6.53
N CYS A 214 1.62 -21.73 -5.22
CA CYS A 214 1.54 -20.47 -4.49
C CYS A 214 2.31 -19.34 -5.20
N GLN A 215 3.49 -19.62 -5.72
CA GLN A 215 4.35 -18.66 -6.43
C GLN A 215 3.73 -18.05 -7.69
N ASP A 216 2.72 -18.69 -8.28
CA ASP A 216 2.05 -18.21 -9.48
C ASP A 216 0.98 -17.14 -9.16
N PHE A 217 0.58 -17.02 -7.90
CA PHE A 217 -0.39 -16.03 -7.44
C PHE A 217 0.29 -14.75 -6.97
N SER A 218 -0.32 -13.62 -7.27
CA SER A 218 0.09 -12.33 -6.74
C SER A 218 -0.61 -12.06 -5.40
N GLY A 219 0.13 -11.56 -4.42
CA GLY A 219 -0.39 -11.24 -3.10
C GLY A 219 0.72 -10.78 -2.16
N THR A 220 0.42 -9.76 -1.36
CA THR A 220 1.37 -9.15 -0.40
C THR A 220 1.04 -9.48 1.05
N THR A 221 -0.09 -10.16 1.31
CA THR A 221 -0.58 -10.51 2.65
C THR A 221 -0.99 -11.97 2.72
N HIS A 222 -0.88 -12.58 3.91
CA HIS A 222 -1.36 -13.94 4.17
C HIS A 222 -2.82 -14.13 3.71
N ALA A 223 -3.73 -13.24 4.09
CA ALA A 223 -5.15 -13.35 3.76
C ALA A 223 -5.43 -13.28 2.24
N ALA A 224 -4.71 -12.41 1.51
CA ALA A 224 -4.84 -12.34 0.06
C ALA A 224 -4.41 -13.66 -0.59
N CYS A 225 -3.28 -14.21 -0.15
CA CYS A 225 -2.75 -15.47 -0.67
C CYS A 225 -3.60 -16.69 -0.31
N GLN A 226 -4.14 -16.76 0.90
CA GLN A 226 -5.03 -17.86 1.30
C GLN A 226 -6.34 -17.88 0.51
N THR A 227 -6.87 -16.71 0.15
CA THR A 227 -8.05 -16.62 -0.73
C THR A 227 -7.78 -17.22 -2.12
N GLN A 228 -6.53 -17.15 -2.60
CA GLN A 228 -6.14 -17.73 -3.88
C GLN A 228 -5.97 -19.25 -3.79
N ARG A 229 -5.30 -19.73 -2.73
CA ARG A 229 -5.10 -21.15 -2.48
C ARG A 229 -4.78 -21.40 -1.01
N ALA A 230 -5.48 -22.37 -0.42
CA ALA A 230 -5.20 -22.85 0.93
C ALA A 230 -3.76 -23.37 1.06
N GLY A 231 -3.08 -22.96 2.14
CA GLY A 231 -1.67 -23.32 2.39
C GLY A 231 -0.66 -22.35 1.77
N CYS A 232 -1.12 -21.23 1.20
CA CYS A 232 -0.27 -20.15 0.71
C CYS A 232 -0.26 -18.95 1.65
N THR A 233 0.86 -18.24 1.69
CA THR A 233 1.05 -17.00 2.45
C THR A 233 1.81 -15.96 1.62
N ALA A 234 2.08 -14.78 2.19
CA ALA A 234 2.84 -13.75 1.51
C ALA A 234 4.28 -14.21 1.22
N GLY A 235 4.77 -13.92 0.03
CA GLY A 235 6.12 -14.22 -0.43
C GLY A 235 6.88 -12.96 -0.86
N ALA A 236 8.05 -13.15 -1.45
CA ALA A 236 8.87 -12.06 -1.97
C ALA A 236 8.23 -11.43 -3.22
N ASN A 237 8.58 -10.17 -3.50
CA ASN A 237 8.24 -9.48 -4.75
C ASN A 237 6.72 -9.40 -5.05
N GLY A 238 5.88 -9.38 -4.01
CA GLY A 238 4.42 -9.33 -4.16
C GLY A 238 3.79 -10.60 -4.71
N LYS A 239 4.50 -11.73 -4.65
CA LYS A 239 3.99 -13.07 -4.96
C LYS A 239 3.64 -13.82 -3.69
N CYS A 240 2.74 -14.79 -3.80
CA CYS A 240 2.46 -15.71 -2.72
C CYS A 240 3.55 -16.80 -2.64
N ALA A 241 3.68 -17.45 -1.50
CA ALA A 241 4.62 -18.53 -1.23
C ALA A 241 3.94 -19.63 -0.40
N ARG A 242 4.52 -20.83 -0.37
CA ARG A 242 4.04 -21.90 0.51
C ARG A 242 4.30 -21.54 1.96
N VAL A 243 3.34 -21.82 2.84
CA VAL A 243 3.54 -21.73 4.28
C VAL A 243 4.71 -22.65 4.68
N GLN A 244 5.63 -22.12 5.50
CA GLN A 244 6.79 -22.83 6.06
C GLN A 244 6.64 -22.94 7.59
N ASN A 245 7.63 -23.54 8.28
CA ASN A 245 7.69 -23.38 9.73
C ASN A 245 7.89 -21.91 10.10
N CYS A 246 7.39 -21.50 11.27
CA CYS A 246 7.51 -20.10 11.71
C CYS A 246 8.96 -19.61 11.67
N GLU A 247 9.91 -20.42 12.15
CA GLU A 247 11.34 -20.08 12.26
C GLU A 247 12.03 -19.92 10.88
N GLN A 248 11.40 -20.42 9.81
CA GLN A 248 11.90 -20.27 8.43
C GLN A 248 11.28 -19.06 7.71
N THR A 249 10.31 -18.40 8.34
CA THR A 249 9.59 -17.28 7.74
C THR A 249 10.31 -15.97 7.99
N THR A 250 10.89 -15.41 6.94
CA THR A 250 11.66 -14.15 6.98
C THR A 250 10.82 -12.92 6.63
N ILE A 251 9.57 -13.12 6.21
CA ILE A 251 8.66 -12.06 5.76
C ILE A 251 7.60 -11.81 6.84
N ARG A 252 7.57 -10.59 7.39
CA ARG A 252 6.62 -10.20 8.45
C ARG A 252 5.16 -10.48 8.10
N SER A 253 4.73 -10.17 6.88
CA SER A 253 3.34 -10.39 6.44
C SER A 253 2.99 -11.86 6.21
N ALA A 254 3.97 -12.76 6.25
CA ALA A 254 3.80 -14.20 6.18
C ALA A 254 3.78 -14.87 7.57
N CYS A 255 4.31 -14.19 8.60
CA CYS A 255 4.40 -14.70 9.97
C CYS A 255 3.06 -14.62 10.71
N ILE A 256 2.14 -15.50 10.32
CA ILE A 256 0.79 -15.59 10.90
C ILE A 256 0.53 -17.02 11.37
N GLU A 257 0.73 -17.98 10.48
CA GLU A 257 0.58 -19.41 10.72
C GLU A 257 1.64 -20.14 9.90
N GLY A 258 2.32 -21.08 10.55
CA GLY A 258 3.33 -21.94 9.98
C GLY A 258 2.87 -23.39 9.97
N THR A 259 3.63 -24.25 9.30
CA THR A 259 3.37 -25.70 9.30
C THR A 259 3.48 -26.35 10.69
N ASN A 260 4.10 -25.64 11.65
CA ASN A 260 4.23 -26.04 13.05
C ASN A 260 3.24 -25.32 14.00
N GLY A 261 2.31 -24.52 13.49
CA GLY A 261 1.25 -23.86 14.25
C GLY A 261 1.26 -22.33 14.13
N PRO A 262 0.56 -21.61 15.01
CA PRO A 262 0.49 -20.15 14.96
C PRO A 262 1.87 -19.52 15.17
N CYS A 263 2.11 -18.41 14.49
CA CYS A 263 3.37 -17.68 14.54
C CYS A 263 3.23 -16.30 15.16
N LEU A 264 4.33 -15.78 15.71
CA LEU A 264 4.46 -14.43 16.23
C LEU A 264 5.71 -13.77 15.66
N TRP A 265 5.53 -12.58 15.09
CA TRP A 265 6.64 -11.74 14.62
C TRP A 265 7.12 -10.80 15.72
N ILE A 266 8.42 -10.84 16.04
CA ILE A 266 9.03 -10.00 17.07
C ILE A 266 10.03 -9.04 16.43
N ASN A 267 9.69 -7.75 16.38
CA ASN A 267 10.49 -6.73 15.66
C ASN A 267 11.84 -6.44 16.34
N ASP A 268 11.91 -6.49 17.66
CA ASP A 268 13.10 -6.13 18.43
C ASP A 268 14.12 -7.26 18.56
N TYR A 269 13.76 -8.46 18.08
CA TYR A 269 14.69 -9.59 18.04
C TYR A 269 15.85 -9.28 17.09
N VAL A 270 17.08 -9.42 17.56
CA VAL A 270 18.29 -9.21 16.77
C VAL A 270 18.83 -10.57 16.33
N ASN A 271 18.86 -10.80 15.02
CA ASN A 271 19.40 -12.01 14.41
C ASN A 271 20.93 -12.03 14.50
N THR A 272 21.55 -13.19 14.24
CA THR A 272 23.00 -13.38 14.27
C THR A 272 23.76 -12.51 13.26
N ASP A 273 23.09 -12.08 12.18
CA ASP A 273 23.63 -11.17 11.17
C ASP A 273 23.44 -9.67 11.53
N GLY A 274 22.86 -9.38 12.70
CA GLY A 274 22.57 -8.02 13.16
C GLY A 274 21.25 -7.43 12.63
N SER A 275 20.53 -8.13 11.75
CA SER A 275 19.21 -7.70 11.30
C SER A 275 18.18 -7.79 12.43
N LYS A 276 17.15 -6.94 12.36
CA LYS A 276 16.05 -6.90 13.35
C LYS A 276 14.79 -7.55 12.79
N GLY A 277 14.11 -8.33 13.62
CA GLY A 277 12.85 -8.99 13.27
C GLY A 277 13.03 -10.47 13.00
N ALA A 278 12.23 -11.31 13.65
CA ALA A 278 12.14 -12.72 13.35
C ALA A 278 10.74 -13.28 13.66
N CYS A 279 10.42 -14.42 13.05
CA CYS A 279 9.18 -15.14 13.23
C CYS A 279 9.40 -16.37 14.11
N PHE A 280 8.52 -16.61 15.08
CA PHE A 280 8.61 -17.73 16.00
C PHE A 280 7.29 -18.44 16.14
N ARG A 281 7.32 -19.75 16.41
CA ARG A 281 6.12 -20.47 16.82
C ARG A 281 5.62 -19.92 18.16
N TYR A 282 4.34 -19.60 18.23
CA TYR A 282 3.71 -19.05 19.42
C TYR A 282 2.40 -19.76 19.73
N THR A 283 2.37 -20.44 20.87
CA THR A 283 1.15 -21.03 21.44
C THR A 283 0.90 -20.57 22.87
N SER A 284 1.95 -20.13 23.56
CA SER A 284 1.86 -19.56 24.90
C SER A 284 3.14 -18.77 25.23
N CYS A 285 3.18 -18.10 26.37
CA CYS A 285 4.41 -17.49 26.88
C CYS A 285 5.58 -18.47 26.96
N LYS A 286 5.32 -19.77 27.17
CA LYS A 286 6.35 -20.82 27.28
C LYS A 286 6.97 -21.24 25.95
N SER A 287 6.48 -20.71 24.82
CA SER A 287 6.96 -21.09 23.49
C SER A 287 8.41 -20.64 23.22
N LEU A 288 8.90 -19.63 23.96
CA LEU A 288 10.27 -19.16 23.86
C LEU A 288 11.00 -19.33 25.20
N ASN A 289 12.25 -19.80 25.14
CA ASN A 289 13.10 -20.09 26.31
C ASN A 289 13.82 -18.83 26.82
N TRP A 290 13.11 -17.71 26.89
CA TRP A 290 13.63 -16.49 27.48
C TRP A 290 13.34 -16.45 28.99
N ASN A 291 14.22 -15.77 29.74
CA ASN A 291 14.23 -15.84 31.20
C ASN A 291 14.21 -14.47 31.90
N SER A 292 13.97 -13.39 31.16
CA SER A 292 13.80 -12.05 31.72
C SER A 292 12.41 -11.51 31.39
N ASP A 293 11.81 -10.74 32.32
CA ASP A 293 10.51 -10.10 32.08
C ASP A 293 10.53 -9.27 30.79
N THR A 294 11.57 -8.46 30.58
CA THR A 294 11.73 -7.63 29.37
C THR A 294 11.64 -8.44 28.09
N SER A 295 12.38 -9.55 27.99
CA SER A 295 12.29 -10.45 26.83
C SER A 295 10.91 -11.12 26.72
N CYS A 296 10.32 -11.56 27.85
CA CYS A 296 9.00 -12.18 27.84
C CYS A 296 7.90 -11.20 27.37
N LYS A 297 8.04 -9.91 27.67
CA LYS A 297 7.12 -8.86 27.21
C LYS A 297 7.16 -8.63 25.69
N TRP A 298 8.23 -9.04 25.00
CA TRP A 298 8.25 -9.06 23.53
C TRP A 298 7.29 -10.10 22.95
N ILE A 299 6.98 -11.16 23.70
CA ILE A 299 5.97 -12.15 23.31
C ILE A 299 4.57 -11.56 23.48
N SER A 300 4.28 -11.08 24.68
CA SER A 300 3.01 -10.45 25.03
C SER A 300 3.16 -9.66 26.32
N ASN A 301 2.39 -8.58 26.46
CA ASN A 301 2.28 -7.86 27.73
C ASN A 301 1.70 -8.72 28.87
N GLN A 302 1.07 -9.86 28.54
CA GLN A 302 0.54 -10.86 29.48
C GLN A 302 1.56 -11.94 29.87
N CYS A 303 2.81 -11.85 29.41
CA CYS A 303 3.87 -12.76 29.80
C CYS A 303 4.82 -12.13 30.84
N THR A 304 5.37 -12.93 31.73
CA THR A 304 6.48 -12.60 32.64
C THR A 304 7.43 -13.80 32.71
N THR A 305 8.41 -13.81 33.62
CA THR A 305 9.34 -14.93 33.78
C THR A 305 9.18 -15.63 35.13
N ASN A 306 9.52 -16.92 35.19
CA ASN A 306 9.70 -17.67 36.43
C ASN A 306 11.20 -17.86 36.79
N GLY A 307 12.08 -17.03 36.22
CA GLY A 307 13.53 -17.12 36.38
C GLY A 307 14.21 -18.13 35.44
N SER A 308 13.46 -19.07 34.87
CA SER A 308 13.97 -20.05 33.90
C SER A 308 13.37 -19.88 32.51
N ASN A 309 12.07 -19.63 32.41
CA ASN A 309 11.32 -19.52 31.16
C ASN A 309 10.24 -18.43 31.27
N CYS A 310 9.67 -18.04 30.14
CA CYS A 310 8.51 -17.16 30.10
C CYS A 310 7.22 -17.91 30.48
N VAL A 311 6.40 -17.28 31.31
CA VAL A 311 5.11 -17.78 31.82
C VAL A 311 4.06 -16.68 31.72
N GLY A 312 2.77 -17.02 31.83
CA GLY A 312 1.72 -15.99 31.91
C GLY A 312 1.82 -15.21 33.23
N ILE A 313 1.39 -13.95 33.24
CA ILE A 313 1.23 -13.20 34.48
C ILE A 313 0.12 -13.80 35.36
N THR A 314 0.24 -13.63 36.67
CA THR A 314 -0.75 -14.02 37.70
C THR A 314 -1.09 -12.80 38.56
N LEU A 315 -1.84 -12.95 39.66
CA LEU A 315 -1.88 -11.88 40.66
C LEU A 315 -0.48 -11.66 41.25
N CYS A 316 -0.14 -10.42 41.66
CA CYS A 316 1.18 -10.13 42.21
C CYS A 316 1.54 -11.04 43.40
N SER A 317 0.57 -11.42 44.23
CA SER A 317 0.76 -12.38 45.33
C SER A 317 1.08 -13.82 44.91
N GLU A 318 0.81 -14.17 43.66
CA GLU A 318 0.98 -15.52 43.09
C GLU A 318 2.16 -15.58 42.09
N THR A 319 2.70 -14.43 41.69
CA THR A 319 3.76 -14.32 40.70
C THR A 319 5.11 -14.76 41.27
N ASN A 320 5.94 -15.41 40.46
CA ASN A 320 7.30 -15.80 40.87
C ASN A 320 8.17 -14.57 41.16
N THR A 321 8.92 -14.65 42.24
CA THR A 321 9.80 -13.60 42.75
C THR A 321 11.17 -13.55 42.10
N ASP A 322 11.58 -14.62 41.42
CA ASP A 322 12.84 -14.68 40.68
C ASP A 322 12.64 -14.11 39.27
N GLY A 323 12.71 -12.78 39.17
CA GLY A 323 12.60 -12.01 37.92
C GLY A 323 11.16 -11.74 37.43
N GLY A 324 10.16 -12.44 37.97
CA GLY A 324 8.75 -12.31 37.56
C GLY A 324 7.94 -11.24 38.29
N CYS A 325 8.40 -10.74 39.45
CA CYS A 325 7.67 -9.79 40.29
C CYS A 325 7.71 -8.36 39.72
N VAL A 326 7.07 -8.17 38.56
CA VAL A 326 7.07 -6.90 37.82
C VAL A 326 5.65 -6.47 37.47
N THR A 327 4.82 -7.38 36.95
CA THR A 327 3.44 -7.10 36.56
C THR A 327 2.55 -8.31 36.79
N GLY A 328 1.38 -8.08 37.40
CA GLY A 328 0.32 -9.05 37.60
C GLY A 328 -1.02 -8.57 37.05
N TYR A 329 -2.07 -9.37 37.21
CA TYR A 329 -3.44 -8.99 36.83
C TYR A 329 -3.98 -7.79 37.62
N ASP A 330 -3.47 -7.60 38.82
CA ASP A 330 -3.73 -6.52 39.77
C ASP A 330 -2.81 -5.30 39.60
N GLY A 331 -1.99 -5.28 38.54
CA GLY A 331 -1.19 -4.13 38.13
C GLY A 331 0.32 -4.34 38.29
N ALA A 332 1.06 -3.24 38.53
CA ALA A 332 2.50 -3.32 38.79
C ALA A 332 2.76 -4.03 40.12
N CYS A 333 3.81 -4.85 40.19
CA CYS A 333 4.19 -5.57 41.41
C CYS A 333 5.48 -5.01 42.02
N ILE A 334 5.69 -5.31 43.30
CA ILE A 334 6.92 -5.02 44.04
C ILE A 334 7.32 -6.19 44.93
N GLN A 335 8.61 -6.51 44.94
CA GLN A 335 9.19 -7.53 45.80
C GLN A 335 9.68 -6.91 47.11
N SER A 336 9.42 -7.58 48.23
CA SER A 336 9.94 -7.22 49.55
C SER A 336 11.07 -8.14 50.02
N ILE A 337 11.75 -7.76 51.10
CA ILE A 337 12.91 -8.46 51.68
C ILE A 337 12.72 -9.98 51.93
N GLN A 338 11.48 -10.44 52.15
CA GLN A 338 11.17 -11.87 52.35
C GLN A 338 10.89 -12.62 51.04
N ARG A 339 11.26 -12.04 49.89
CA ARG A 339 10.85 -12.50 48.55
C ARG A 339 9.33 -12.65 48.44
N LEU A 340 8.58 -11.77 49.09
CA LEU A 340 7.13 -11.70 48.92
C LEU A 340 6.80 -10.66 47.86
N CYS A 341 6.06 -11.05 46.82
CA CYS A 341 5.57 -10.18 45.77
C CYS A 341 4.16 -9.67 46.09
N LYS A 342 3.91 -8.38 45.93
CA LYS A 342 2.59 -7.75 46.18
C LYS A 342 2.35 -6.60 45.19
N PRO A 343 1.10 -6.10 45.07
CA PRO A 343 0.82 -4.91 44.27
C PRO A 343 1.68 -3.73 44.70
N TYR A 344 2.25 -3.02 43.73
CA TYR A 344 3.02 -1.81 43.94
C TYR A 344 2.07 -0.69 44.37
N THR A 345 2.16 -0.24 45.63
CA THR A 345 1.48 0.98 46.09
C THR A 345 2.47 2.13 46.24
N SER A 346 3.66 1.84 46.81
CA SER A 346 4.74 2.80 46.95
C SER A 346 6.09 2.11 47.09
N CYS A 347 7.19 2.84 46.96
CA CYS A 347 8.52 2.28 47.22
C CYS A 347 8.72 1.87 48.68
N ALA A 348 8.00 2.48 49.64
CA ALA A 348 8.09 2.14 51.06
C ALA A 348 7.66 0.70 51.38
N ASP A 349 6.96 0.05 50.42
CA ASP A 349 6.61 -1.36 50.49
C ASP A 349 7.82 -2.31 50.40
N ALA A 350 8.97 -1.82 49.93
CA ALA A 350 10.22 -2.54 49.84
C ALA A 350 11.21 -2.02 50.89
N PHE A 351 11.55 -2.89 51.86
CA PHE A 351 12.40 -2.55 53.00
C PHE A 351 13.89 -2.78 52.73
N TYR A 352 14.37 -2.46 51.52
CA TYR A 352 15.79 -2.59 51.20
C TYR A 352 16.55 -1.31 51.53
N THR A 353 17.75 -1.46 52.08
CA THR A 353 18.61 -0.32 52.46
C THR A 353 19.67 0.01 51.40
N THR A 354 19.78 -0.76 50.32
CA THR A 354 20.70 -0.49 49.21
C THR A 354 19.96 -0.03 47.95
N HIS A 355 20.58 0.86 47.17
CA HIS A 355 20.01 1.34 45.90
C HIS A 355 19.76 0.18 44.93
N SER A 356 20.71 -0.75 44.81
CA SER A 356 20.62 -1.87 43.88
C SER A 356 19.41 -2.75 44.19
N ASP A 357 19.17 -3.06 45.46
CA ASP A 357 18.01 -3.85 45.88
C ASP A 357 16.69 -3.09 45.68
N CYS A 358 16.66 -1.78 45.96
CA CYS A 358 15.49 -0.95 45.66
C CYS A 358 15.16 -0.92 44.16
N GLN A 359 16.19 -0.91 43.30
CA GLN A 359 16.04 -1.00 41.84
C GLN A 359 15.67 -2.40 41.34
N ILE A 360 15.91 -3.46 42.13
CA ILE A 360 15.35 -4.78 41.88
C ILE A 360 13.85 -4.76 42.21
N ALA A 361 13.47 -4.16 43.34
CA ALA A 361 12.07 -4.04 43.75
C ALA A 361 11.24 -3.22 42.75
N SER A 362 11.75 -2.07 42.32
CA SER A 362 11.17 -1.26 41.25
C SER A 362 12.16 -0.24 40.72
N LYS A 363 12.18 -0.04 39.39
CA LYS A 363 13.05 0.95 38.74
C LYS A 363 12.74 2.40 39.12
N LYS A 364 11.61 2.63 39.79
CA LYS A 364 11.16 3.95 40.28
C LYS A 364 11.58 4.23 41.72
N CYS A 365 12.41 3.38 42.33
CA CYS A 365 12.80 3.48 43.72
C CYS A 365 14.31 3.64 43.92
N THR A 366 14.71 4.38 44.95
CA THR A 366 16.07 4.40 45.48
C THR A 366 16.03 4.13 46.99
N THR A 367 17.16 4.03 47.67
CA THR A 367 17.19 3.85 49.13
C THR A 367 17.34 5.20 49.83
N ASN A 368 16.82 5.33 51.04
CA ASN A 368 17.20 6.44 51.93
C ASN A 368 18.37 6.10 52.86
N GLY A 369 18.87 4.86 52.82
CA GLY A 369 19.99 4.37 53.63
C GLY A 369 19.65 3.95 55.06
N THR A 370 18.42 4.18 55.53
CA THR A 370 18.03 3.97 56.94
C THR A 370 16.78 3.12 57.11
N THR A 371 15.66 3.47 56.47
CA THR A 371 14.35 2.86 56.73
C THR A 371 13.81 2.02 55.57
N GLY A 372 14.41 2.09 54.38
CA GLY A 372 14.01 1.29 53.23
C GLY A 372 14.06 2.07 51.92
N CYS A 373 13.31 1.57 50.94
CA CYS A 373 13.20 2.21 49.63
C CYS A 373 12.25 3.40 49.66
N ILE A 374 12.62 4.44 48.93
CA ILE A 374 11.85 5.67 48.68
C ILE A 374 11.68 5.86 47.18
N ALA A 375 10.69 6.64 46.77
CA ALA A 375 10.51 6.98 45.36
C ALA A 375 11.68 7.84 44.85
N LEU A 376 12.01 7.71 43.57
CA LEU A 376 12.88 8.67 42.92
C LEU A 376 12.26 10.07 42.99
N SER A 377 13.10 11.07 43.17
CA SER A 377 12.76 12.50 43.25
C SER A 377 13.93 13.33 42.72
N ALA A 378 13.81 14.67 42.74
CA ALA A 378 14.92 15.54 42.35
C ALA A 378 16.20 15.21 43.16
N CYS A 379 17.37 15.20 42.52
CA CYS A 379 18.63 14.81 43.17
C CYS A 379 18.88 15.59 44.47
N SER A 380 18.56 16.89 44.50
CA SER A 380 18.71 17.77 45.66
C SER A 380 17.88 17.37 46.89
N SER A 381 16.89 16.49 46.74
CA SER A 381 16.08 15.99 47.85
C SER A 381 16.72 14.82 48.61
N TYR A 382 17.74 14.17 48.02
CA TYR A 382 18.42 13.06 48.67
C TYR A 382 19.43 13.56 49.70
N THR A 383 19.21 13.20 50.97
CA THR A 383 20.05 13.60 52.10
C THR A 383 21.14 12.59 52.44
N THR A 384 21.17 11.43 51.76
CA THR A 384 22.17 10.38 52.00
C THR A 384 22.83 9.95 50.70
N GLN A 385 24.13 9.67 50.76
CA GLN A 385 24.91 9.18 49.60
C GLN A 385 24.32 7.90 49.03
N ALA A 386 23.78 7.03 49.89
CA ALA A 386 23.17 5.76 49.50
C ALA A 386 21.99 5.91 48.51
N GLY A 387 21.28 7.05 48.52
CA GLY A 387 20.16 7.30 47.62
C GLY A 387 20.50 8.06 46.33
N CYS A 388 21.69 8.66 46.26
CA CYS A 388 22.09 9.64 45.25
C CYS A 388 22.55 8.99 43.94
N TYR A 389 21.59 8.49 43.14
CA TYR A 389 21.88 7.79 41.89
C TYR A 389 21.10 8.33 40.69
N PHE A 390 19.77 8.43 40.79
CA PHE A 390 18.90 8.87 39.69
C PHE A 390 17.83 9.83 40.18
N ASN A 391 17.40 10.75 39.33
CA ASN A 391 16.20 11.56 39.58
C ASN A 391 14.94 10.92 38.98
N ASP A 392 13.78 11.49 39.30
CA ASP A 392 12.47 11.03 38.84
C ASP A 392 12.20 11.32 37.35
N LYS A 393 12.98 12.20 36.72
CA LYS A 393 12.78 12.63 35.33
C LYS A 393 13.54 11.80 34.31
N GLY A 394 14.64 11.16 34.71
CA GLY A 394 15.51 10.41 33.81
C GLY A 394 16.18 11.30 32.75
N VAL A 395 16.59 10.70 31.63
CA VAL A 395 17.25 11.41 30.52
C VAL A 395 16.23 12.30 29.81
N LEU A 396 16.54 13.60 29.70
CA LEU A 396 15.73 14.56 28.94
C LEU A 396 16.41 14.94 27.64
N LEU A 397 15.66 14.83 26.53
CA LEU A 397 16.10 15.24 25.20
C LEU A 397 15.34 16.47 24.74
N THR A 398 16.05 17.47 24.21
CA THR A 398 15.46 18.62 23.53
C THR A 398 16.07 18.72 22.14
N SER A 399 15.25 18.62 21.09
CA SER A 399 15.70 18.62 19.69
C SER A 399 16.78 17.55 19.40
N GLY A 400 16.68 16.38 20.04
CA GLY A 400 17.64 15.28 19.88
C GLY A 400 18.92 15.38 20.71
N ALA A 401 19.11 16.45 21.49
CA ALA A 401 20.28 16.65 22.35
C ALA A 401 19.94 16.42 23.83
N ILE A 402 20.85 15.79 24.59
CA ILE A 402 20.65 15.52 26.02
C ILE A 402 20.79 16.82 26.81
N THR A 403 19.74 17.24 27.52
CA THR A 403 19.74 18.45 28.37
C THR A 403 19.76 18.12 29.86
N SER A 404 19.49 16.86 30.22
CA SER A 404 19.72 16.30 31.55
C SER A 404 19.98 14.80 31.41
N THR A 405 20.95 14.28 32.15
CA THR A 405 21.30 12.85 32.13
C THR A 405 20.37 12.02 33.03
N GLY A 406 19.61 12.66 33.92
CA GLY A 406 18.81 11.97 34.95
C GLY A 406 19.65 11.32 36.06
N ILE A 407 20.98 11.48 36.02
CA ILE A 407 21.92 10.92 36.98
C ILE A 407 22.18 11.94 38.10
N CYS A 408 22.28 11.44 39.32
CA CYS A 408 22.66 12.22 40.49
C CYS A 408 24.11 11.93 40.90
N THR A 409 24.80 12.96 41.39
CA THR A 409 26.16 12.87 41.91
C THR A 409 26.20 13.37 43.34
N TRP A 410 26.84 12.62 44.24
CA TRP A 410 27.05 13.03 45.62
C TRP A 410 28.23 13.99 45.72
N ASP A 411 27.98 15.22 46.17
CA ASP A 411 29.02 16.20 46.45
C ASP A 411 29.56 15.99 47.87
N THR A 412 30.77 15.46 47.97
CA THR A 412 31.42 15.20 49.26
C THR A 412 31.76 16.48 50.03
N THR A 413 31.95 17.60 49.33
CA THR A 413 32.30 18.89 49.97
C THR A 413 31.07 19.52 50.58
N ALA A 414 29.97 19.53 49.83
CA ALA A 414 28.68 20.06 50.31
C ALA A 414 27.89 19.05 51.16
N SER A 415 28.34 17.80 51.25
CA SER A 415 27.61 16.68 51.88
C SER A 415 26.14 16.60 51.42
N SER A 416 25.92 16.80 50.13
CA SER A 416 24.58 16.85 49.53
C SER A 416 24.58 16.26 48.13
N CYS A 417 23.41 15.79 47.70
CA CYS A 417 23.23 15.24 46.36
C CYS A 417 22.81 16.34 45.37
N ARG A 418 23.32 16.28 44.14
CA ARG A 418 22.97 17.20 43.05
C ARG A 418 22.85 16.47 41.72
N ASP A 419 22.27 17.11 40.71
CA ASP A 419 22.29 16.58 39.35
C ASP A 419 23.74 16.47 38.84
N GLN A 420 24.00 15.47 38.00
CA GLN A 420 25.27 15.31 37.30
C GLN A 420 25.52 16.54 36.40
N SER A 421 26.72 17.08 36.50
CA SER A 421 27.18 18.27 35.80
C SER A 421 28.32 17.92 34.85
N CYS A 422 28.75 18.88 34.03
CA CYS A 422 29.86 18.67 33.09
C CYS A 422 31.14 18.18 33.77
N ALA A 423 31.44 18.65 34.99
CA ALA A 423 32.64 18.28 35.74
C ALA A 423 32.67 16.80 36.16
N ASP A 424 31.51 16.13 36.17
CA ASP A 424 31.40 14.72 36.52
C ASP A 424 31.50 13.80 35.28
N LEU A 425 31.53 14.37 34.08
CA LEU A 425 31.59 13.64 32.82
C LEU A 425 33.02 13.38 32.40
N THR A 426 33.23 12.27 31.70
CA THR A 426 34.54 11.90 31.15
C THR A 426 34.61 12.22 29.66
N GLY A 427 35.65 12.94 29.24
CA GLY A 427 35.89 13.24 27.83
C GLY A 427 36.95 14.33 27.65
N THR A 428 37.69 14.23 26.55
CA THR A 428 38.74 15.20 26.18
C THR A 428 38.40 16.02 24.95
N THR A 429 37.25 15.77 24.29
CA THR A 429 36.81 16.51 23.11
C THR A 429 35.41 17.09 23.28
N HIS A 430 35.10 18.18 22.56
CA HIS A 430 33.76 18.76 22.54
C HIS A 430 32.69 17.71 22.23
N ALA A 431 32.87 16.93 21.17
CA ALA A 431 31.89 15.93 20.73
C ALA A 431 31.59 14.88 21.80
N THR A 432 32.63 14.39 22.49
CA THR A 432 32.48 13.43 23.60
C THR A 432 31.68 14.03 24.75
N CYS A 433 32.02 15.26 25.18
CA CYS A 433 31.32 15.92 26.28
C CYS A 433 29.88 16.32 25.92
N SER A 434 29.68 16.91 24.73
CA SER A 434 28.38 17.41 24.27
C SER A 434 27.38 16.31 23.97
N SER A 435 27.87 15.10 23.60
CA SER A 435 27.02 13.93 23.40
C SER A 435 26.41 13.40 24.71
N GLN A 436 27.11 13.60 25.83
CA GLN A 436 26.65 13.21 27.16
C GLN A 436 25.74 14.29 27.76
N LEU A 437 26.09 15.57 27.61
CA LEU A 437 25.26 16.69 28.03
C LEU A 437 25.51 17.92 27.14
N SER A 438 24.48 18.40 26.45
CA SER A 438 24.57 19.40 25.38
C SER A 438 25.09 20.78 25.81
N THR A 439 25.03 21.08 27.10
CA THR A 439 25.58 22.30 27.71
C THR A 439 27.08 22.21 27.99
N CYS A 440 27.71 21.06 27.77
CA CYS A 440 29.11 20.82 28.04
C CYS A 440 30.01 20.97 26.82
N THR A 441 31.27 21.25 27.10
CA THR A 441 32.39 21.30 26.18
C THR A 441 33.64 20.71 26.85
N SER A 442 34.79 20.71 26.19
CA SER A 442 36.05 20.17 26.73
C SER A 442 37.16 21.22 26.78
N ASP A 443 37.98 21.21 27.83
CA ASP A 443 39.25 21.97 27.90
C ASP A 443 40.46 21.19 27.34
N GLY A 444 40.22 19.98 26.80
CA GLY A 444 41.24 19.06 26.31
C GLY A 444 41.63 17.98 27.32
N THR A 445 41.24 18.12 28.58
CA THR A 445 41.51 17.15 29.65
C THR A 445 40.21 16.63 30.28
N THR A 446 39.23 17.50 30.52
CA THR A 446 37.97 17.20 31.18
C THR A 446 36.79 17.93 30.53
N CYS A 447 35.58 17.48 30.84
CA CYS A 447 34.37 18.16 30.43
C CYS A 447 34.03 19.32 31.37
N LEU A 448 33.56 20.43 30.82
CA LEU A 448 33.19 21.64 31.56
C LEU A 448 31.98 22.34 30.90
N ILE A 449 31.35 23.26 31.62
CA ILE A 449 30.19 24.01 31.11
C ILE A 449 30.61 24.98 30.01
N LYS A 450 29.85 25.08 28.92
CA LYS A 450 30.09 26.07 27.87
C LYS A 450 30.09 27.50 28.43
N GLY A 451 31.26 28.12 28.45
CA GLY A 451 31.41 29.57 28.59
C GLY A 451 31.57 30.26 27.24
N ALA A 452 31.59 31.59 27.22
CA ALA A 452 31.97 32.35 26.04
C ALA A 452 33.43 32.05 25.66
N CYS A 453 33.79 32.14 24.38
CA CYS A 453 35.16 31.81 23.95
C CYS A 453 36.24 32.62 24.70
N SER A 454 35.96 33.86 25.08
CA SER A 454 36.87 34.70 25.87
C SER A 454 37.19 34.19 27.28
N SER A 455 36.39 33.25 27.81
CA SER A 455 36.62 32.65 29.14
C SER A 455 37.70 31.56 29.13
N TYR A 456 38.07 31.03 27.97
CA TYR A 456 39.10 30.00 27.86
C TYR A 456 40.49 30.63 27.79
N THR A 457 41.30 30.40 28.81
CA THR A 457 42.60 31.08 28.99
C THR A 457 43.79 30.29 28.44
N THR A 458 43.60 29.04 28.02
CA THR A 458 44.66 28.19 27.46
C THR A 458 44.40 27.87 25.99
N GLN A 459 45.47 27.66 25.23
CA GLN A 459 45.38 27.28 23.81
C GLN A 459 44.61 25.98 23.61
N THR A 460 44.91 24.97 24.43
CA THR A 460 44.23 23.67 24.36
C THR A 460 42.74 23.86 24.60
N ALA A 461 42.34 24.50 25.70
CA ALA A 461 40.92 24.69 26.00
C ALA A 461 40.20 25.49 24.91
N CYS A 462 40.84 26.54 24.38
CA CYS A 462 40.27 27.33 23.31
C CYS A 462 40.06 26.55 22.01
N THR A 463 41.00 25.68 21.65
CA THR A 463 40.95 24.93 20.38
C THR A 463 40.11 23.66 20.47
N THR A 464 39.88 23.12 21.67
CA THR A 464 39.02 21.95 21.89
C THR A 464 37.58 22.33 22.21
N ALA A 465 37.34 23.52 22.77
CA ALA A 465 36.02 23.93 23.19
C ALA A 465 35.17 24.51 22.04
N VAL A 466 33.86 24.30 22.14
CA VAL A 466 32.86 25.15 21.48
C VAL A 466 32.20 25.98 22.58
N GLY A 467 32.31 27.30 22.46
CA GLY A 467 31.75 28.25 23.41
C GLY A 467 30.22 28.36 23.31
N SER A 468 29.63 29.05 24.27
CA SER A 468 28.20 29.40 24.25
C SER A 468 27.87 30.37 23.11
N ASP A 469 28.87 31.09 22.59
CA ASP A 469 28.83 32.05 21.51
C ASP A 469 29.26 31.48 20.15
N GLY A 470 29.82 30.26 20.10
CA GLY A 470 30.17 29.56 18.86
C GLY A 470 31.52 28.84 18.91
N ILE A 471 32.09 28.58 17.74
CA ILE A 471 33.42 27.95 17.62
C ILE A 471 34.48 28.95 18.03
N CYS A 472 35.46 28.50 18.83
CA CYS A 472 36.51 29.35 19.37
C CYS A 472 37.79 29.32 18.53
N TYR A 473 38.55 30.42 18.59
CA TYR A 473 39.82 30.57 17.89
C TYR A 473 40.88 31.14 18.82
N TRP A 474 42.06 30.51 18.84
CA TRP A 474 43.20 30.95 19.62
C TRP A 474 44.01 31.99 18.84
N GLU A 475 43.91 33.25 19.28
CA GLU A 475 44.66 34.35 18.69
C GLU A 475 46.06 34.42 19.32
N LEU A 476 47.10 34.32 18.48
CA LEU A 476 48.49 34.47 18.91
C LEU A 476 48.80 35.93 19.29
N ALA A 477 49.76 36.12 20.21
CA ALA A 477 50.23 37.44 20.60
C ALA A 477 50.75 38.24 19.38
N SER A 478 50.26 39.47 19.25
CA SER A 478 50.60 40.38 18.16
C SER A 478 50.50 41.84 18.62
N ALA A 479 51.09 42.76 17.83
CA ALA A 479 51.00 44.19 18.10
C ALA A 479 49.54 44.70 18.11
N THR A 480 48.62 44.02 17.41
CA THR A 480 47.20 44.38 17.34
C THR A 480 46.39 43.90 18.55
N ASN A 481 46.97 43.06 19.42
CA ASN A 481 46.31 42.56 20.63
C ASN A 481 47.14 42.78 21.91
N ASN A 482 47.93 43.86 21.96
CA ASN A 482 48.77 44.21 23.11
C ASN A 482 49.77 43.09 23.48
N ASN A 483 50.31 42.38 22.48
CA ASN A 483 51.26 41.29 22.64
C ASN A 483 50.77 40.17 23.59
N THR A 484 49.45 39.94 23.65
CA THR A 484 48.84 38.95 24.55
C THR A 484 48.02 37.94 23.76
N ALA A 485 48.38 36.66 23.85
CA ALA A 485 47.58 35.58 23.27
C ALA A 485 46.27 35.41 24.04
N LYS A 486 45.17 35.19 23.33
CA LYS A 486 43.84 35.05 23.94
C LYS A 486 42.92 34.19 23.10
N CYS A 487 41.92 33.59 23.74
CA CYS A 487 40.82 32.95 23.04
C CYS A 487 39.74 33.98 22.70
N ARG A 488 39.13 33.85 21.52
CA ARG A 488 37.96 34.64 21.11
C ARG A 488 37.07 33.84 20.18
N LEU A 489 35.88 34.37 19.89
CA LEU A 489 35.00 33.81 18.89
C LEU A 489 35.70 33.77 17.52
N MET A 490 35.61 32.64 16.83
CA MET A 490 36.13 32.47 15.49
C MET A 490 35.32 33.34 14.51
N THR A 491 36.03 34.04 13.64
CA THR A 491 35.45 34.86 12.57
C THR A 491 35.81 34.26 11.22
N CYS A 492 35.12 34.68 10.16
CA CYS A 492 35.42 34.20 8.81
C CYS A 492 36.88 34.49 8.40
N ALA A 493 37.46 35.61 8.86
CA ALA A 493 38.83 35.98 8.54
C ALA A 493 39.88 35.01 9.11
N ASP A 494 39.53 34.21 10.12
CA ASP A 494 40.44 33.24 10.74
C ASP A 494 40.56 31.94 9.93
N ILE A 495 39.61 31.69 9.02
CA ILE A 495 39.58 30.48 8.19
C ILE A 495 40.66 30.56 7.11
N GLN A 496 41.63 29.65 7.17
CA GLN A 496 42.71 29.56 6.19
C GLN A 496 42.25 28.84 4.91
N ASN A 497 42.89 29.13 3.78
CA ASN A 497 42.58 28.55 2.46
C ASN A 497 41.11 28.74 2.01
N GLY A 498 40.50 29.87 2.41
CA GLY A 498 39.13 30.25 2.11
C GLY A 498 38.84 30.65 0.66
N THR A 499 39.46 29.99 -0.32
CA THR A 499 39.26 30.30 -1.76
C THR A 499 37.93 29.77 -2.29
N SER A 500 37.30 28.83 -1.59
CA SER A 500 36.02 28.21 -1.99
C SER A 500 34.98 28.23 -0.86
N THR A 501 33.71 28.41 -1.23
CA THR A 501 32.62 28.62 -0.26
C THR A 501 32.35 27.42 0.62
N ASN A 502 32.54 26.20 0.11
CA ASN A 502 32.43 24.98 0.91
C ASN A 502 33.47 24.94 2.03
N VAL A 503 34.71 25.41 1.82
CA VAL A 503 35.72 25.50 2.88
C VAL A 503 35.26 26.47 3.96
N CYS A 504 34.75 27.65 3.55
CA CYS A 504 34.24 28.65 4.49
C CYS A 504 33.02 28.18 5.27
N SER A 505 32.03 27.60 4.58
CA SER A 505 30.74 27.23 5.17
C SER A 505 30.79 25.98 6.04
N VAL A 506 31.74 25.08 5.78
CA VAL A 506 32.02 23.92 6.65
C VAL A 506 32.67 24.37 7.97
N ALA A 507 33.59 25.33 7.92
CA ALA A 507 34.21 25.88 9.12
C ALA A 507 33.22 26.74 9.94
N LEU A 508 32.48 27.62 9.25
CA LEU A 508 31.44 28.46 9.85
C LEU A 508 30.31 28.66 8.83
N SER A 509 29.10 28.18 9.14
CA SER A 509 27.95 28.26 8.23
C SER A 509 27.53 29.70 7.87
N SER A 510 27.97 30.68 8.66
CA SER A 510 27.78 32.11 8.43
C SER A 510 28.84 32.74 7.50
N CYS A 511 29.76 31.97 6.94
CA CYS A 511 30.83 32.46 6.07
C CYS A 511 30.69 32.00 4.62
N VAL A 512 31.13 32.85 3.69
CA VAL A 512 31.23 32.55 2.25
C VAL A 512 32.62 32.95 1.74
N SER A 513 33.06 32.39 0.60
CA SER A 513 34.34 32.77 -0.01
C SER A 513 34.18 33.98 -0.92
N ASN A 514 35.13 34.92 -0.88
CA ASN A 514 35.25 35.97 -1.89
C ASN A 514 36.16 35.59 -3.07
N GLY A 515 36.68 34.36 -3.11
CA GLY A 515 37.65 33.86 -4.09
C GLY A 515 39.08 33.80 -3.55
N THR A 516 39.40 34.57 -2.51
CA THR A 516 40.73 34.65 -1.89
C THR A 516 40.69 34.30 -0.40
N ALA A 517 39.65 34.74 0.31
CA ALA A 517 39.46 34.54 1.73
C ALA A 517 37.98 34.35 2.09
N CYS A 518 37.72 33.81 3.27
CA CYS A 518 36.38 33.73 3.82
C CYS A 518 35.94 35.08 4.38
N ILE A 519 34.72 35.49 4.06
CA ILE A 519 34.06 36.69 4.53
C ILE A 519 32.69 36.35 5.13
N SER A 520 32.15 37.23 5.96
CA SER A 520 30.81 37.04 6.53
C SER A 520 29.76 37.02 5.43
N LYS A 521 28.83 36.08 5.53
CA LYS A 521 27.64 36.03 4.68
C LYS A 521 26.79 37.26 4.97
N ALA A 522 26.44 37.98 3.93
CA ALA A 522 25.70 39.24 3.98
C ALA A 522 24.63 39.27 2.88
N ASN A 523 23.90 40.37 2.76
CA ASN A 523 22.94 40.55 1.66
C ASN A 523 23.67 40.65 0.31
N CYS A 524 23.02 40.23 -0.77
CA CYS A 524 23.61 40.17 -2.10
C CYS A 524 24.29 41.47 -2.53
N SER A 525 23.72 42.63 -2.20
CA SER A 525 24.25 43.95 -2.57
C SER A 525 25.64 44.28 -2.01
N THR A 526 26.10 43.53 -1.02
CA THR A 526 27.40 43.76 -0.36
C THR A 526 28.56 43.05 -1.06
N TYR A 527 28.29 42.08 -1.93
CA TYR A 527 29.32 41.30 -2.58
C TYR A 527 29.84 41.98 -3.85
N THR A 528 31.16 41.98 -4.02
CA THR A 528 31.85 42.59 -5.18
C THR A 528 32.57 41.57 -6.05
N THR A 529 32.64 40.31 -5.61
CA THR A 529 33.27 39.22 -6.37
C THR A 529 32.24 38.17 -6.79
N LYS A 530 32.48 37.56 -7.96
CA LYS A 530 31.60 36.52 -8.50
C LYS A 530 31.44 35.33 -7.54
N THR A 531 32.53 34.93 -6.87
CA THR A 531 32.52 33.80 -5.92
C THR A 531 31.62 34.08 -4.72
N ALA A 532 31.74 35.26 -4.10
CA ALA A 532 30.89 35.63 -2.96
C ALA A 532 29.42 35.76 -3.39
N CYS A 533 29.16 36.42 -4.53
CA CYS A 533 27.81 36.58 -5.05
C CYS A 533 27.12 35.23 -5.28
N ASN A 534 27.79 34.30 -5.96
CA ASN A 534 27.21 33.01 -6.33
C ASN A 534 27.10 32.03 -5.14
N SER A 535 27.59 32.43 -3.97
CA SER A 535 27.38 31.70 -2.70
C SER A 535 26.00 31.98 -2.08
N GLY A 536 25.27 32.96 -2.59
CA GLY A 536 23.99 33.41 -2.06
C GLY A 536 24.12 34.34 -0.85
N GLY A 537 23.11 35.16 -0.65
CA GLY A 537 23.02 36.15 0.41
C GLY A 537 22.14 35.68 1.57
N LEU A 538 22.04 36.52 2.59
CA LEU A 538 21.01 36.36 3.65
C LEU A 538 19.59 36.63 3.11
N ASP A 539 19.50 37.37 2.01
CA ASP A 539 18.28 37.76 1.29
C ASP A 539 17.89 36.82 0.14
N GLY A 540 18.75 35.86 -0.22
CA GLY A 540 18.40 34.78 -1.17
C GLY A 540 19.47 34.48 -2.22
N ILE A 541 19.02 34.09 -3.41
CA ILE A 541 19.90 33.81 -4.55
C ILE A 541 20.39 35.15 -5.10
N CYS A 542 21.70 35.30 -5.27
CA CYS A 542 22.27 36.51 -5.83
C CYS A 542 22.64 36.33 -7.31
N VAL A 543 22.68 37.44 -8.04
CA VAL A 543 23.11 37.51 -9.44
C VAL A 543 24.29 38.46 -9.55
N PHE A 544 25.38 37.97 -10.14
CA PHE A 544 26.58 38.75 -10.39
C PHE A 544 26.54 39.45 -11.75
N THR A 545 26.94 40.72 -11.78
CA THR A 545 27.13 41.52 -12.99
C THR A 545 28.58 41.97 -13.07
N GLN A 546 29.31 41.50 -14.08
CA GLN A 546 30.72 41.84 -14.29
C GLN A 546 30.89 43.35 -14.55
N SER A 547 31.91 43.96 -13.93
CA SER A 547 32.26 45.36 -14.17
C SER A 547 32.80 45.55 -15.59
N THR A 548 32.33 46.60 -16.27
CA THR A 548 32.76 47.02 -17.61
C THR A 548 33.77 48.17 -17.59
N ALA A 549 34.19 48.61 -16.39
CA ALA A 549 35.17 49.68 -16.27
C ALA A 549 36.52 49.27 -16.87
N THR A 550 37.16 50.19 -17.61
CA THR A 550 38.48 49.97 -18.22
C THR A 550 39.50 49.57 -17.15
N GLY A 551 40.06 48.36 -17.25
CA GLY A 551 41.03 47.82 -16.30
C GLY A 551 40.45 47.02 -15.12
N ALA A 552 39.14 46.77 -15.08
CA ALA A 552 38.54 45.92 -14.04
C ALA A 552 39.06 44.47 -14.12
N ALA A 553 39.42 43.89 -12.98
CA ALA A 553 39.86 42.50 -12.91
C ALA A 553 38.71 41.53 -13.23
N ALA A 554 39.03 40.44 -13.93
CA ALA A 554 38.06 39.38 -14.22
C ALA A 554 37.45 38.82 -12.91
N GLY A 555 36.12 38.73 -12.83
CA GLY A 555 35.43 38.25 -11.64
C GLY A 555 35.09 39.33 -10.60
N THR A 556 35.38 40.61 -10.88
CA THR A 556 34.97 41.77 -10.06
C THR A 556 33.78 42.51 -10.68
N GLY A 557 32.83 42.95 -9.87
CA GLY A 557 31.57 43.48 -10.36
C GLY A 557 30.59 43.87 -9.25
N THR A 558 29.32 44.00 -9.61
CA THR A 558 28.22 44.22 -8.66
C THR A 558 27.41 42.95 -8.48
N CYS A 559 26.77 42.83 -7.32
CA CYS A 559 25.91 41.70 -7.00
C CYS A 559 24.55 42.23 -6.53
N ALA A 560 23.48 41.56 -6.91
CA ALA A 560 22.12 41.94 -6.53
C ALA A 560 21.27 40.72 -6.21
N LEU A 561 20.22 40.91 -5.41
CA LEU A 561 19.23 39.86 -5.16
C LEU A 561 18.53 39.51 -6.48
N MET A 562 18.43 38.22 -6.77
CA MET A 562 17.62 37.73 -7.88
C MET A 562 16.15 38.00 -7.56
N THR A 563 15.48 38.82 -8.37
CA THR A 563 14.04 39.12 -8.26
C THR A 563 13.22 38.64 -9.47
N ALA A 564 13.88 38.10 -10.50
CA ALA A 564 13.28 37.40 -11.62
C ALA A 564 14.34 36.54 -12.34
N CYS A 565 13.91 35.53 -13.10
CA CYS A 565 14.83 34.71 -13.91
C CYS A 565 15.68 35.54 -14.86
N THR A 566 15.09 36.54 -15.51
CA THR A 566 15.76 37.37 -16.54
C THR A 566 16.94 38.19 -16.00
N ILE A 567 17.00 38.45 -14.69
CA ILE A 567 18.13 39.16 -14.08
C ILE A 567 19.40 38.32 -14.19
N ALA A 568 19.28 36.99 -14.13
CA ALA A 568 20.40 36.07 -14.25
C ALA A 568 20.77 35.71 -15.69
N ASN A 569 20.37 36.47 -16.71
CA ASN A 569 20.66 36.17 -18.13
C ASN A 569 22.15 35.95 -18.44
N ASN A 570 23.04 36.57 -17.67
CA ASN A 570 24.49 36.47 -17.84
C ASN A 570 25.18 35.69 -16.71
N ASP A 571 24.41 35.05 -15.82
CA ASP A 571 24.93 34.33 -14.65
C ASP A 571 24.30 32.94 -14.55
N GLN A 572 24.95 31.98 -15.21
CA GLN A 572 24.51 30.59 -15.23
C GLN A 572 24.34 30.00 -13.83
N LEU A 573 25.25 30.30 -12.91
CA LEU A 573 25.24 29.71 -11.56
C LEU A 573 24.05 30.24 -10.76
N ALA A 574 23.76 31.54 -10.85
CA ALA A 574 22.56 32.12 -10.24
C ALA A 574 21.27 31.53 -10.83
N CYS A 575 21.21 31.39 -12.16
CA CYS A 575 20.06 30.77 -12.83
C CYS A 575 19.86 29.30 -12.39
N GLN A 576 20.95 28.53 -12.29
CA GLN A 576 20.94 27.14 -11.86
C GLN A 576 20.63 26.98 -10.36
N ALA A 577 21.01 27.94 -9.52
CA ALA A 577 20.58 27.99 -8.13
C ALA A 577 19.05 28.16 -8.02
N ALA A 578 18.40 28.72 -9.05
CA ALA A 578 16.95 28.84 -9.20
C ALA A 578 16.34 27.81 -10.19
N LYS A 579 17.00 26.65 -10.41
CA LYS A 579 16.55 25.60 -11.35
C LYS A 579 15.17 25.01 -11.07
N ASP A 580 14.60 25.30 -9.90
CA ASP A 580 13.25 24.88 -9.53
C ASP A 580 12.15 25.76 -10.17
N ARG A 581 12.53 26.90 -10.76
CA ARG A 581 11.62 27.87 -11.40
C ARG A 581 12.18 28.53 -12.67
N CYS A 582 13.48 28.43 -12.92
CA CYS A 582 14.17 29.04 -14.06
C CYS A 582 14.90 28.02 -14.93
N SER A 583 14.86 28.22 -16.24
CA SER A 583 15.60 27.49 -17.26
C SER A 583 16.76 28.33 -17.80
N TRP A 584 17.94 27.72 -17.90
CA TRP A 584 19.13 28.33 -18.51
C TRP A 584 19.27 27.90 -19.99
N THR A 585 19.62 28.85 -20.84
CA THR A 585 20.04 28.62 -22.22
C THR A 585 21.42 29.25 -22.40
N ALA A 586 22.41 28.44 -22.76
CA ALA A 586 23.77 28.90 -23.00
C ALA A 586 23.85 29.81 -24.24
N ALA A 587 24.80 30.74 -24.24
CA ALA A 587 25.12 31.54 -25.41
C ALA A 587 25.64 30.65 -26.55
N SER A 588 25.36 31.02 -27.81
CA SER A 588 25.79 30.24 -28.99
C SER A 588 26.22 31.15 -30.14
N GLY A 589 27.19 30.70 -30.96
CA GLY A 589 27.68 31.45 -32.12
C GLY A 589 28.85 32.41 -31.81
N THR A 590 29.40 33.02 -32.86
CA THR A 590 30.54 33.97 -32.78
C THR A 590 30.32 35.15 -33.72
N GLY A 591 30.72 36.36 -33.33
CA GLY A 591 30.57 37.54 -34.18
C GLY A 591 29.12 38.03 -34.29
N THR A 592 28.68 38.43 -35.48
CA THR A 592 27.34 39.02 -35.73
C THR A 592 26.18 38.03 -35.60
N THR A 593 26.45 36.73 -35.49
CA THR A 593 25.45 35.67 -35.28
C THR A 593 25.38 35.18 -33.83
N ALA A 594 26.07 35.86 -32.90
CA ALA A 594 26.09 35.48 -31.49
C ALA A 594 24.71 35.68 -30.83
N VAL A 595 24.20 34.60 -30.22
CA VAL A 595 22.99 34.60 -29.38
C VAL A 595 23.44 34.66 -27.92
N ALA A 596 22.99 35.68 -27.20
CA ALA A 596 23.28 35.84 -25.79
C ALA A 596 22.67 34.70 -24.95
N SER A 597 23.29 34.39 -23.81
CA SER A 597 22.71 33.48 -22.84
C SER A 597 21.40 34.04 -22.28
N LYS A 598 20.50 33.15 -21.85
CA LYS A 598 19.17 33.52 -21.37
C LYS A 598 18.80 32.70 -20.15
N CYS A 599 18.30 33.36 -19.11
CA CYS A 599 17.65 32.74 -17.98
C CYS A 599 16.17 33.14 -17.98
N ALA A 600 15.27 32.19 -18.17
CA ALA A 600 13.84 32.44 -18.29
C ALA A 600 13.06 31.58 -17.31
N THR A 601 11.85 32.01 -16.92
CA THR A 601 10.94 31.16 -16.15
C THR A 601 10.67 29.87 -16.91
N HIS A 602 10.56 28.75 -16.19
CA HIS A 602 10.18 27.49 -16.82
C HIS A 602 8.85 27.61 -17.58
N THR A 603 8.81 26.99 -18.75
CA THR A 603 7.60 26.45 -19.36
C THR A 603 7.48 24.97 -19.03
N CYS A 604 6.29 24.38 -19.16
CA CYS A 604 6.10 22.93 -18.97
C CYS A 604 7.06 22.08 -19.82
N ALA A 605 7.31 22.50 -21.07
CA ALA A 605 8.28 21.85 -21.94
C ALA A 605 9.71 21.96 -21.40
N THR A 606 10.15 23.14 -20.96
CA THR A 606 11.52 23.31 -20.41
C THR A 606 11.69 22.61 -19.06
N ASN A 607 10.64 22.55 -18.23
CA ASN A 607 10.65 21.84 -16.96
C ASN A 607 10.80 20.33 -17.19
N GLN A 608 10.06 19.78 -18.16
CA GLN A 608 10.21 18.40 -18.59
C GLN A 608 11.61 18.11 -19.13
N ALA A 609 12.14 18.98 -19.99
CA ALA A 609 13.49 18.82 -20.54
C ALA A 609 14.59 18.87 -19.46
N THR A 610 14.39 19.67 -18.40
CA THR A 610 15.38 19.85 -17.32
C THR A 610 15.29 18.76 -16.26
N ASN A 611 14.08 18.34 -15.88
CA ASN A 611 13.83 17.42 -14.76
C ASN A 611 13.43 16.00 -15.19
N GLY A 612 13.27 15.75 -16.49
CA GLY A 612 12.94 14.43 -17.05
C GLY A 612 11.48 14.01 -16.89
N ALA A 613 10.63 14.82 -16.26
CA ALA A 613 9.23 14.50 -16.01
C ALA A 613 8.31 15.71 -16.27
N CYS A 614 7.13 15.45 -16.85
CA CYS A 614 6.12 16.48 -17.03
C CYS A 614 5.38 16.72 -15.71
N THR A 615 5.96 17.56 -14.86
CA THR A 615 5.42 17.86 -13.53
C THR A 615 5.16 19.34 -13.36
N ARG A 616 4.36 19.68 -12.34
CA ARG A 616 4.19 21.05 -11.88
C ARG A 616 5.51 21.63 -11.32
N PHE A 617 5.61 22.95 -11.29
CA PHE A 617 6.70 23.68 -10.63
C PHE A 617 6.17 24.99 -10.02
N LEU A 618 6.91 25.55 -9.05
CA LEU A 618 6.54 26.81 -8.40
C LEU A 618 6.87 28.00 -9.30
N ASN A 619 5.98 28.98 -9.34
CA ASN A 619 6.27 30.28 -9.93
C ASN A 619 7.21 31.08 -9.04
N TRP A 620 7.68 32.22 -9.56
CA TRP A 620 8.65 33.08 -8.89
C TRP A 620 8.22 33.51 -7.48
N ASP A 621 6.93 33.79 -7.28
CA ASP A 621 6.36 34.20 -6.00
C ASP A 621 6.35 33.09 -4.92
N LYS A 622 6.66 31.84 -5.29
CA LYS A 622 6.54 30.61 -4.48
C LYS A 622 5.15 30.39 -3.85
N LYS A 623 4.15 31.15 -4.29
CA LYS A 623 2.75 31.07 -3.83
C LYS A 623 1.87 30.43 -4.90
N THR A 624 2.19 30.63 -6.17
CA THR A 624 1.48 30.06 -7.29
C THR A 624 2.32 28.95 -7.95
N GLN A 625 1.66 28.00 -8.60
CA GLN A 625 2.30 26.88 -9.28
C GLN A 625 1.82 26.85 -10.73
N GLN A 626 2.74 26.53 -11.65
CA GLN A 626 2.38 26.15 -13.00
C GLN A 626 2.12 24.65 -13.02
N ILE A 627 0.89 24.26 -13.37
CA ILE A 627 0.50 22.86 -13.53
C ILE A 627 0.77 22.43 -14.97
N CYS A 628 1.32 21.23 -15.13
CA CYS A 628 1.72 20.68 -16.42
C CYS A 628 1.20 19.25 -16.56
N THR A 629 0.62 18.91 -17.71
CA THR A 629 0.24 17.54 -18.06
C THR A 629 0.72 17.17 -19.45
N LEU A 630 0.86 15.86 -19.71
CA LEU A 630 1.18 15.35 -21.04
C LEU A 630 -0.08 15.33 -21.90
N VAL A 631 -0.10 16.13 -22.95
CA VAL A 631 -1.17 16.14 -23.97
C VAL A 631 -0.53 15.74 -25.30
N SER A 632 -0.95 14.59 -25.84
CA SER A 632 -0.42 14.03 -27.10
C SER A 632 1.12 13.94 -27.12
N GLY A 633 1.74 13.51 -26.02
CA GLY A 633 3.19 13.37 -25.88
C GLY A 633 3.96 14.67 -25.62
N THR A 634 3.30 15.83 -25.61
CA THR A 634 3.92 17.13 -25.31
C THR A 634 3.52 17.60 -23.91
N CYS A 635 4.48 18.05 -23.11
CA CYS A 635 4.19 18.60 -21.79
C CYS A 635 3.70 20.04 -21.89
N THR A 636 2.41 20.24 -21.66
CA THR A 636 1.73 21.53 -21.84
C THR A 636 1.21 22.07 -20.50
N ALA A 637 1.03 23.39 -20.43
CA ALA A 637 0.36 24.05 -19.32
C ALA A 637 -1.12 23.64 -19.29
N THR A 638 -1.61 23.28 -18.11
CA THR A 638 -2.95 22.71 -17.95
C THR A 638 -3.73 23.51 -16.94
N ASP A 639 -4.93 23.95 -17.33
CA ASP A 639 -5.86 24.57 -16.39
C ASP A 639 -6.31 23.52 -15.37
N PRO A 640 -6.03 23.71 -14.06
CA PRO A 640 -6.46 22.77 -13.03
C PRO A 640 -7.96 22.45 -13.09
N SER A 641 -8.82 23.38 -13.51
CA SER A 641 -10.27 23.16 -13.61
C SER A 641 -10.67 22.03 -14.54
N THR A 642 -9.78 21.66 -15.47
CA THR A 642 -9.96 20.61 -16.49
C THR A 642 -9.39 19.25 -16.09
N LEU A 643 -8.75 19.13 -14.92
CA LEU A 643 -8.17 17.87 -14.44
C LEU A 643 -9.25 16.84 -14.12
N SER A 644 -8.94 15.55 -14.28
CA SER A 644 -9.85 14.46 -13.91
C SER A 644 -10.04 14.35 -12.38
N LEU A 645 -11.04 13.59 -11.92
CA LEU A 645 -11.25 13.29 -10.50
C LEU A 645 -9.98 12.78 -9.81
N ASN A 646 -9.27 11.83 -10.43
CA ASN A 646 -8.08 11.19 -9.85
C ASN A 646 -6.85 12.11 -9.87
N ASP A 647 -6.78 12.99 -10.87
CA ASP A 647 -5.63 13.88 -11.07
C ASP A 647 -5.77 15.20 -10.31
N CYS A 648 -7.00 15.64 -10.04
CA CYS A 648 -7.30 16.95 -9.47
C CYS A 648 -6.51 17.24 -8.19
N PHE A 649 -6.40 16.28 -7.27
CA PHE A 649 -5.65 16.47 -6.03
C PHE A 649 -4.13 16.27 -6.19
N LEU A 650 -3.71 15.21 -6.88
CA LEU A 650 -2.30 14.81 -6.97
C LEU A 650 -1.51 15.66 -7.96
N VAL A 651 -2.08 15.93 -9.15
CA VAL A 651 -1.43 16.70 -10.22
C VAL A 651 -1.38 18.19 -9.89
N SER A 652 -2.39 18.72 -9.18
CA SER A 652 -2.38 20.11 -8.70
C SER A 652 -1.46 20.37 -7.50
N GLY A 653 -0.83 19.34 -6.95
CA GLY A 653 0.01 19.48 -5.76
C GLY A 653 -0.78 19.87 -4.52
N TYR A 654 -1.98 19.30 -4.37
CA TYR A 654 -2.85 19.47 -3.20
C TYR A 654 -3.45 20.88 -3.05
N THR A 655 -3.37 21.71 -4.09
CA THR A 655 -3.93 23.07 -4.06
C THR A 655 -5.39 23.11 -4.54
N TYR A 656 -5.86 22.05 -5.19
CA TYR A 656 -7.24 21.90 -5.68
C TYR A 656 -7.87 20.57 -5.24
N THR A 657 -9.19 20.57 -5.09
CA THR A 657 -10.03 19.40 -4.77
C THR A 657 -11.16 19.26 -5.79
N TRP A 658 -11.60 18.02 -6.01
CA TRP A 658 -12.67 17.73 -6.96
C TRP A 658 -14.03 18.17 -6.43
N ASN A 659 -14.77 18.97 -7.19
CA ASN A 659 -16.16 19.30 -6.90
C ASN A 659 -17.08 18.38 -7.71
N ALA A 660 -17.72 17.44 -7.03
CA ALA A 660 -18.63 16.47 -7.64
C ALA A 660 -19.88 17.12 -8.27
N SER A 661 -20.32 18.29 -7.78
CA SER A 661 -21.51 18.99 -8.29
C SER A 661 -21.25 19.71 -9.60
N THR A 662 -20.04 20.23 -9.81
CA THR A 662 -19.67 20.93 -11.05
C THR A 662 -18.86 20.06 -12.00
N SER A 663 -18.45 18.85 -11.58
CA SER A 663 -17.52 17.97 -12.29
C SER A 663 -16.23 18.69 -12.71
N LYS A 664 -15.72 19.56 -11.83
CA LYS A 664 -14.52 20.37 -12.06
C LYS A 664 -13.66 20.42 -10.80
N CYS A 665 -12.36 20.61 -11.01
CA CYS A 665 -11.41 20.82 -9.93
C CYS A 665 -11.46 22.29 -9.45
N GLY A 666 -11.57 22.53 -8.14
CA GLY A 666 -11.67 23.87 -7.54
C GLY A 666 -10.65 24.10 -6.43
N VAL A 667 -10.30 25.37 -6.17
CA VAL A 667 -9.32 25.75 -5.13
C VAL A 667 -9.79 25.28 -3.75
N CYS A 668 -8.89 24.69 -2.96
CA CYS A 668 -9.20 24.33 -1.58
C CYS A 668 -9.49 25.59 -0.75
N THR A 669 -10.74 25.83 -0.37
CA THR A 669 -11.09 26.82 0.65
C THR A 669 -11.19 26.13 2.01
N ALA A 670 -10.63 26.77 3.04
CA ALA A 670 -10.76 26.28 4.42
C ALA A 670 -12.25 26.13 4.76
N VAL A 671 -12.66 24.92 5.16
CA VAL A 671 -14.05 24.63 5.51
C VAL A 671 -14.41 25.44 6.76
N VAL A 672 -15.27 26.46 6.60
CA VAL A 672 -16.00 27.03 7.72
C VAL A 672 -17.04 26.00 8.13
N VAL A 673 -16.75 25.24 9.20
CA VAL A 673 -17.72 24.31 9.77
C VAL A 673 -18.84 25.14 10.41
N GLN A 674 -19.99 25.20 9.75
CA GLN A 674 -21.23 25.66 10.37
C GLN A 674 -21.75 24.57 11.32
N PRO A 675 -22.15 24.91 12.57
CA PRO A 675 -22.59 23.91 13.53
C PRO A 675 -23.89 23.24 13.07
N ASN A 676 -23.83 21.93 12.87
CA ASN A 676 -24.94 21.09 12.42
C ASN A 676 -26.16 21.19 13.36
N LYS A 677 -27.26 21.73 12.84
CA LYS A 677 -28.62 21.58 13.38
C LYS A 677 -29.17 20.19 13.03
N TYR A 678 -28.70 19.13 13.68
CA TYR A 678 -29.41 17.84 13.72
C TYR A 678 -29.19 17.15 15.05
N ARG A 679 -29.82 17.69 16.10
CA ARG A 679 -29.98 17.00 17.39
C ARG A 679 -31.29 17.37 18.09
N GLN A 680 -32.41 17.26 17.39
CA GLN A 680 -33.74 17.17 17.99
C GLN A 680 -34.61 16.29 17.09
N GLN A 681 -34.83 15.03 17.50
CA GLN A 681 -36.04 14.21 17.23
C GLN A 681 -35.77 12.70 17.41
N TYR A 682 -35.29 12.28 18.58
CA TYR A 682 -35.47 10.88 19.01
C TYR A 682 -35.66 10.83 20.54
N LYS A 683 -36.82 11.33 21.00
CA LYS A 683 -37.45 10.98 22.28
C LYS A 683 -38.97 11.17 22.16
N GLN A 684 -39.66 10.13 21.67
CA GLN A 684 -41.11 9.82 21.71
C GLN A 684 -41.30 8.80 20.57
N TYR A 685 -41.60 7.51 20.74
CA TYR A 685 -42.56 6.77 21.57
C TYR A 685 -42.01 5.33 21.78
N LYS A 686 -41.74 4.87 23.02
CA LYS A 686 -42.58 4.02 23.90
C LYS A 686 -43.08 2.70 23.29
N GLN A 687 -42.46 1.57 23.66
CA GLN A 687 -42.96 0.57 24.63
C GLN A 687 -41.88 -0.45 24.93
#